data_AF-A0A1F7BLZ6-F1
#
_entry.id   AF-A0A1F7BLZ6-F1
#
_cell.length_a   1.000
_cell.length_b   1.000
_cell.length_c   1.000
_cell.angle_alpha   90.00
_cell.angle_beta   90.00
_cell.angle_gamma   90.00
#
_symmetry.space_group_name_H-M   'P 1'
#
loop_
_entity.id
_entity.type
_entity.pdbx_description
1 polymer ?
#
loop_
_entity_poly.entity_id
_entity_poly.type
_entity_poly.pdbx_seq_one_letter_code
_entity_poly.pdbx_strand_id
1 'polypeptide(L)'
;MTQLPAAIEQYLLECGFTSTEILILKHLLAGGSMTLRELAAKTGKSTGVLDSASKKLLKKGILGKELVNDSPKLTLSSLEAVVAWVHEDSERTRNFMERREKDLQSFVDSLSPNMSRADIEHFEKMDGLEQAYEKLLEGCNGVMLHFLPVRHTEVEDPLRDFLVQFFRVRRRQGIITRVIAHDTPLGRRYQSRDPFEYRQTLLVPESVYAFNTEKVIAGDWVGTINHADAKALIIRSPEMAHTERAMFEAIWKQEMAKQKEKGASVPAAVPKEEEMKTRVVSAAREFFLSKRSLAAFGMFLVIALGSTFAMYKYNENLNLKRVQEKLLSIAATGALQFSPKDIEVIRDSDDAQKPQYGKIILQMNQIRNQNEGVQYMYILRPTAEQDVWEFVADADSLDLNAKKDLNKDGVVDEADHLSPPGEKYEAKDFPAQYRRSLLEPVIISASQDQWGYLIAAWAPIRNEQGETIAILGVDKFASDVTKLAADTFKPFAFFLGIFLCLIIARFAAHNRSLIKEFFRLTQTKAAIVTIIFILIISAAATSCMYWYTLSLLREQLGQRLRSIASATAAQINAQDLEPLRFARDMKRDEYQRVFRILNKMREENPDILWAYVMRPIEGNIWEFVVDADSNFDLPPSQDLNLDGLITEDEENVAPGVRYNVDVAPEIVSALSEAVATDDFYSDQWGTYISGYAPILNEKNEPVAIVGFDMSVDTVLSVTNKKFIAIGGILLLAFAILLLFLFSRQKLVLISKF
;
A
#
# COMPACT_ATOMS: atom_id res chain seq x y z
N MET A 1 -29.78 -38.87 -18.22
CA MET A 1 -28.79 -39.97 -18.20
C MET A 1 -27.55 -39.46 -17.49
N THR A 2 -27.26 -39.99 -16.32
CA THR A 2 -26.05 -39.67 -15.55
C THR A 2 -24.84 -40.30 -16.24
N GLN A 3 -24.11 -39.51 -17.05
CA GLN A 3 -22.85 -39.97 -17.63
C GLN A 3 -21.76 -39.97 -16.55
N LEU A 4 -20.93 -41.01 -16.54
CA LEU A 4 -19.73 -41.06 -15.68
C LEU A 4 -18.79 -39.90 -16.10
N PRO A 5 -18.36 -39.01 -15.20
CA PRO A 5 -17.43 -37.93 -15.54
C PRO A 5 -16.14 -38.47 -16.17
N ALA A 6 -15.60 -37.78 -17.19
CA ALA A 6 -14.40 -38.22 -17.92
C ALA A 6 -13.17 -38.45 -17.01
N ALA A 7 -13.04 -37.63 -15.95
CA ALA A 7 -11.98 -37.80 -14.96
C ALA A 7 -12.07 -39.13 -14.19
N ILE A 8 -13.28 -39.62 -13.90
CA ILE A 8 -13.50 -40.90 -13.21
C ILE A 8 -13.26 -42.07 -14.15
N GLU A 9 -13.64 -41.94 -15.42
CA GLU A 9 -13.35 -42.95 -16.44
C GLU A 9 -11.85 -43.14 -16.63
N GLN A 10 -11.10 -42.04 -16.73
CA GLN A 10 -9.64 -42.10 -16.83
C GLN A 10 -9.01 -42.77 -15.60
N TYR A 11 -9.49 -42.43 -14.40
CA TYR A 11 -9.01 -43.02 -13.16
C TYR A 11 -9.27 -44.54 -13.08
N LEU A 12 -10.43 -45.01 -13.54
CA LEU A 12 -10.72 -46.44 -13.59
C LEU A 12 -9.82 -47.19 -14.59
N LEU A 13 -9.47 -46.56 -15.72
CA LEU A 13 -8.50 -47.12 -16.67
C LEU A 13 -7.11 -47.27 -16.03
N GLU A 14 -6.66 -46.26 -15.27
CA GLU A 14 -5.39 -46.30 -14.52
C GLU A 14 -5.40 -47.39 -13.43
N CYS A 15 -6.56 -47.65 -12.83
CA CYS A 15 -6.78 -48.77 -11.88
C CYS A 15 -6.93 -50.14 -12.57
N GLY A 16 -6.63 -50.25 -13.87
CA GLY A 16 -6.62 -51.51 -14.61
C GLY A 16 -8.00 -52.03 -15.04
N PHE A 17 -9.04 -51.20 -15.05
CA PHE A 17 -10.30 -51.54 -15.72
C PHE A 17 -10.14 -51.42 -17.23
N THR A 18 -10.77 -52.33 -17.96
CA THR A 18 -10.84 -52.29 -19.42
C THR A 18 -11.97 -51.37 -19.87
N SER A 19 -11.86 -50.83 -21.08
CA SER A 19 -12.92 -49.99 -21.68
C SER A 19 -14.28 -50.72 -21.76
N THR A 20 -14.28 -52.04 -21.90
CA THR A 20 -15.50 -52.87 -21.90
C THR A 20 -16.14 -52.95 -20.51
N GLU A 21 -15.34 -53.06 -19.44
CA GLU A 21 -15.85 -53.08 -18.06
C GLU A 21 -16.46 -51.73 -17.68
N ILE A 22 -15.80 -50.63 -18.04
CA ILE A 22 -16.33 -49.27 -17.83
C ILE A 22 -17.63 -49.05 -18.61
N LEU A 23 -17.70 -49.57 -19.85
CA LEU A 23 -18.91 -49.50 -20.66
C LEU A 23 -20.09 -50.24 -20.02
N ILE A 24 -19.87 -51.42 -19.43
CA ILE A 24 -20.89 -52.15 -18.68
C ILE A 24 -21.37 -51.32 -17.48
N LEU A 25 -20.44 -50.76 -16.69
CA LEU A 25 -20.77 -49.92 -15.53
C LEU A 25 -21.61 -48.71 -15.94
N LYS A 26 -21.25 -48.01 -17.02
CA LYS A 26 -22.02 -46.86 -17.55
C LYS A 26 -23.47 -47.23 -17.85
N HIS A 27 -23.72 -48.38 -18.47
CA HIS A 27 -25.09 -48.80 -18.82
C HIS A 27 -25.90 -49.28 -17.62
N LEU A 28 -25.27 -49.95 -16.65
CA LEU A 28 -25.95 -50.40 -15.44
C LEU A 28 -26.22 -49.23 -14.46
N LEU A 29 -25.35 -48.22 -14.42
CA LEU A 29 -25.57 -46.97 -13.70
C LEU A 29 -26.74 -46.16 -14.26
N ALA A 30 -26.92 -46.18 -15.58
CA ALA A 30 -27.91 -45.35 -16.27
C ALA A 30 -29.32 -45.98 -16.38
N GLY A 31 -29.50 -47.27 -16.07
CA GLY A 31 -30.74 -47.97 -16.41
C GLY A 31 -31.02 -49.32 -15.77
N GLY A 32 -30.61 -49.52 -14.50
CA GLY A 32 -30.97 -50.69 -13.70
C GLY A 32 -30.37 -52.02 -14.17
N SER A 33 -30.93 -53.14 -13.68
CA SER A 33 -30.44 -54.49 -14.00
C SER A 33 -30.69 -54.87 -15.48
N MET A 34 -29.70 -55.49 -16.13
CA MET A 34 -29.78 -55.88 -17.54
C MET A 34 -29.25 -57.28 -17.81
N THR A 35 -29.84 -57.99 -18.77
CA THR A 35 -29.26 -59.25 -19.29
C THR A 35 -28.05 -58.95 -20.19
N LEU A 36 -27.17 -59.95 -20.39
CA LEU A 36 -26.07 -59.83 -21.35
C LEU A 36 -26.54 -59.52 -22.78
N ARG A 37 -27.74 -60.00 -23.17
CA ARG A 37 -28.34 -59.75 -24.48
C ARG A 37 -28.81 -58.30 -24.62
N GLU A 38 -29.39 -57.74 -23.55
CA GLU A 38 -29.77 -56.32 -23.49
C GLU A 38 -28.53 -55.40 -23.53
N LEU A 39 -27.46 -55.76 -22.80
CA LEU A 39 -26.18 -55.04 -22.86
C LEU A 39 -25.55 -55.12 -24.26
N ALA A 40 -25.59 -56.29 -24.91
CA ALA A 40 -25.08 -56.45 -26.28
C ALA A 40 -25.83 -55.55 -27.28
N ALA A 41 -27.16 -55.50 -27.18
CA ALA A 41 -27.99 -54.65 -28.04
C ALA A 41 -27.71 -53.16 -27.82
N LYS A 42 -27.45 -52.73 -26.57
CA LYS A 42 -27.19 -51.31 -26.25
C LYS A 42 -25.75 -50.86 -26.52
N THR A 43 -24.78 -51.76 -26.42
CA THR A 43 -23.34 -51.44 -26.56
C THR A 43 -22.77 -51.76 -27.94
N GLY A 44 -23.46 -52.57 -28.75
CA GLY A 44 -22.93 -53.10 -30.01
C GLY A 44 -21.76 -54.07 -29.85
N LYS A 45 -21.45 -54.51 -28.61
CA LYS A 45 -20.39 -55.49 -28.32
C LYS A 45 -20.94 -56.92 -28.36
N SER A 46 -20.09 -57.88 -28.74
CA SER A 46 -20.47 -59.29 -28.75
C SER A 46 -20.74 -59.80 -27.33
N THR A 47 -21.70 -60.72 -27.20
CA THR A 47 -22.07 -61.32 -25.92
C THR A 47 -20.89 -62.01 -25.22
N GLY A 48 -19.96 -62.60 -25.96
CA GLY A 48 -18.75 -63.22 -25.40
C GLY A 48 -17.79 -62.22 -24.75
N VAL A 49 -17.61 -61.04 -25.34
CA VAL A 49 -16.76 -59.98 -24.78
C VAL A 49 -17.40 -59.39 -23.52
N LEU A 50 -18.72 -59.18 -23.54
CA LEU A 50 -19.47 -58.69 -22.38
C LEU A 50 -19.52 -59.72 -21.26
N ASP A 51 -19.63 -61.02 -21.56
CA ASP A 51 -19.59 -62.08 -20.55
C ASP A 51 -18.24 -62.14 -19.83
N SER A 52 -17.13 -62.07 -20.58
CA SER A 52 -15.78 -62.04 -20.00
C SER A 52 -15.57 -60.84 -19.07
N ALA A 53 -15.98 -59.64 -19.50
CA ALA A 53 -15.91 -58.43 -18.69
C ALA A 53 -16.84 -58.49 -17.47
N SER A 54 -18.07 -59.00 -17.64
CA SER A 54 -19.04 -59.16 -16.54
C SER A 54 -18.53 -60.14 -15.48
N LYS A 55 -17.89 -61.25 -15.88
CA LYS A 55 -17.27 -62.21 -14.95
C LYS A 55 -16.14 -61.59 -14.14
N LYS A 56 -15.32 -60.73 -14.74
CA LYS A 56 -14.27 -59.99 -14.02
C LYS A 56 -14.88 -59.03 -13.00
N LEU A 57 -15.91 -58.27 -13.38
CA LEU A 57 -16.58 -57.35 -12.47
C LEU A 57 -17.34 -58.08 -11.34
N LEU A 58 -17.92 -59.24 -11.61
CA LEU A 58 -18.50 -60.12 -10.59
C LEU A 58 -17.42 -60.63 -9.61
N LYS A 59 -16.25 -61.04 -10.11
CA LYS A 59 -15.12 -61.46 -9.27
C LYS A 59 -14.56 -60.31 -8.42
N LYS A 60 -14.61 -59.09 -8.93
CA LYS A 60 -14.25 -57.86 -8.19
C LYS A 60 -15.31 -57.45 -7.15
N GLY A 61 -16.47 -58.13 -7.09
CA GLY A 61 -17.58 -57.78 -6.18
C GLY A 61 -18.39 -56.56 -6.62
N ILE A 62 -18.08 -55.98 -7.78
CA ILE A 62 -18.67 -54.72 -8.27
C ILE A 62 -20.06 -54.96 -8.87
N LEU A 63 -20.26 -56.11 -9.51
CA LEU A 63 -21.57 -56.54 -10.01
C LEU A 63 -22.15 -57.66 -9.14
N GLY A 64 -23.48 -57.75 -9.16
CA GLY A 64 -24.29 -58.84 -8.64
C GLY A 64 -25.20 -59.42 -9.73
N LYS A 65 -25.89 -60.52 -9.40
CA LYS A 65 -26.95 -61.10 -10.23
C LYS A 65 -28.26 -61.05 -9.47
N GLU A 66 -29.31 -60.57 -10.13
CA GLU A 66 -30.66 -60.47 -9.57
C GLU A 66 -31.65 -61.18 -10.51
N LEU A 67 -32.63 -61.88 -9.96
CA LEU A 67 -33.70 -62.52 -10.73
C LEU A 67 -34.85 -61.52 -10.90
N VAL A 68 -35.06 -61.06 -12.13
CA VAL A 68 -36.18 -60.18 -12.47
C VAL A 68 -37.04 -60.92 -13.48
N ASN A 69 -38.29 -61.25 -13.12
CA ASN A 69 -39.23 -62.06 -13.93
C ASN A 69 -38.59 -63.38 -14.41
N ASP A 70 -38.06 -64.18 -13.48
CA ASP A 70 -37.37 -65.47 -13.72
C ASP A 70 -36.16 -65.43 -14.67
N SER A 71 -35.66 -64.24 -15.00
CA SER A 71 -34.47 -64.05 -15.83
C SER A 71 -33.33 -63.43 -15.03
N PRO A 72 -32.12 -64.03 -15.02
CA PRO A 72 -30.98 -63.48 -14.30
C PRO A 72 -30.45 -62.24 -15.03
N LYS A 73 -30.49 -61.09 -14.35
CA LYS A 73 -29.95 -59.82 -14.81
C LYS A 73 -28.71 -59.43 -14.01
N LEU A 74 -27.74 -58.81 -14.68
CA LEU A 74 -26.58 -58.19 -14.05
C LEU A 74 -27.01 -56.86 -13.47
N THR A 75 -26.67 -56.63 -12.21
CA THR A 75 -26.92 -55.36 -11.51
C THR A 75 -25.64 -54.90 -10.82
N LEU A 76 -25.56 -53.60 -10.52
CA LEU A 76 -24.46 -53.04 -9.75
C LEU A 76 -24.69 -53.36 -8.27
N SER A 77 -23.70 -53.94 -7.58
CA SER A 77 -23.85 -54.34 -6.17
C SER A 77 -24.11 -53.13 -5.27
N SER A 78 -23.31 -52.08 -5.44
CA SER A 78 -23.54 -50.73 -4.93
C SER A 78 -22.57 -49.74 -5.59
N LEU A 79 -22.82 -48.43 -5.47
CA LEU A 79 -21.87 -47.41 -5.95
C LEU A 79 -20.56 -47.44 -5.16
N GLU A 80 -20.63 -47.78 -3.88
CA GLU A 80 -19.49 -47.90 -2.97
C GLU A 80 -18.61 -49.12 -3.29
N ALA A 81 -19.13 -50.15 -3.95
CA ALA A 81 -18.37 -51.35 -4.28
C ALA A 81 -17.18 -51.06 -5.22
N VAL A 82 -17.30 -50.07 -6.10
CA VAL A 82 -16.19 -49.63 -6.96
C VAL A 82 -15.10 -48.94 -6.14
N VAL A 83 -15.49 -48.08 -5.20
CA VAL A 83 -14.57 -47.37 -4.31
C VAL A 83 -13.85 -48.33 -3.36
N ALA A 84 -14.59 -49.28 -2.78
CA ALA A 84 -14.05 -50.30 -1.90
C ALA A 84 -13.01 -51.17 -2.63
N TRP A 85 -13.30 -51.58 -3.87
CA TRP A 85 -12.36 -52.37 -4.67
C TRP A 85 -11.07 -51.59 -4.98
N VAL A 86 -11.17 -50.31 -5.36
CA VAL A 86 -10.00 -49.48 -5.64
C VAL A 86 -9.12 -49.29 -4.39
N HIS A 87 -9.74 -49.10 -3.22
CA HIS A 87 -9.02 -48.98 -1.96
C HIS A 87 -8.24 -50.27 -1.64
N GLU A 88 -8.88 -51.43 -1.79
CA GLU A 88 -8.25 -52.73 -1.56
C GLU A 88 -7.11 -53.04 -2.56
N ASP A 89 -7.28 -52.67 -3.83
CA ASP A 89 -6.26 -52.85 -4.87
C ASP A 89 -5.03 -51.94 -4.63
N SER A 90 -5.27 -50.71 -4.18
CA SER A 90 -4.20 -49.76 -3.82
C SER A 90 -3.36 -50.28 -2.65
N GLU A 91 -4.01 -50.76 -1.59
CA GLU A 91 -3.35 -51.37 -0.43
C GLU A 91 -2.56 -52.62 -0.82
N ARG A 92 -3.13 -53.47 -1.67
CA ARG A 92 -2.44 -54.67 -2.17
C ARG A 92 -1.18 -54.30 -2.97
N THR A 93 -1.26 -53.27 -3.80
CA THR A 93 -0.13 -52.80 -4.63
C THR A 93 0.98 -52.20 -3.76
N ARG A 94 0.63 -51.39 -2.75
CA ARG A 94 1.57 -50.85 -1.77
C ARG A 94 2.32 -51.96 -1.04
N ASN A 95 1.60 -52.94 -0.51
CA ASN A 95 2.18 -54.10 0.18
C ASN A 95 3.04 -54.99 -0.74
N PHE A 96 2.78 -54.99 -2.05
CA PHE A 96 3.64 -55.68 -3.02
C PHE A 96 4.94 -54.93 -3.25
N MET A 97 4.89 -53.61 -3.42
CA MET A 97 6.09 -52.77 -3.59
C MET A 97 6.99 -52.82 -2.35
N GLU A 98 6.42 -52.72 -1.16
CA GLU A 98 7.18 -52.83 0.11
C GLU A 98 7.88 -54.19 0.25
N ARG A 99 7.21 -55.29 -0.14
CA ARG A 99 7.85 -56.62 -0.17
C ARG A 99 8.97 -56.67 -1.20
N ARG A 100 8.76 -56.11 -2.39
CA ARG A 100 9.75 -56.11 -3.46
C ARG A 100 11.02 -55.34 -3.05
N GLU A 101 10.85 -54.21 -2.37
CA GLU A 101 11.95 -53.44 -1.79
C GLU A 101 12.70 -54.26 -0.72
N LYS A 102 11.97 -54.90 0.20
CA LYS A 102 12.55 -55.74 1.24
C LYS A 102 13.32 -56.93 0.68
N ASP A 103 12.79 -57.60 -0.34
CA ASP A 103 13.44 -58.72 -1.02
C ASP A 103 14.72 -58.26 -1.75
N LEU A 104 14.68 -57.09 -2.39
CA LEU A 104 15.83 -56.51 -3.06
C LEU A 104 16.93 -56.14 -2.05
N GLN A 105 16.54 -55.54 -0.92
CA GLN A 105 17.45 -55.21 0.15
C GLN A 105 18.10 -56.47 0.74
N SER A 106 17.31 -57.51 1.01
CA SER A 106 17.81 -58.80 1.48
C SER A 106 18.76 -59.46 0.48
N PHE A 107 18.53 -59.29 -0.83
CA PHE A 107 19.45 -59.76 -1.87
C PHE A 107 20.76 -58.96 -1.86
N VAL A 108 20.70 -57.63 -1.77
CA VAL A 108 21.90 -56.76 -1.65
C VAL A 108 22.72 -57.12 -0.41
N ASP A 109 22.05 -57.30 0.72
CA ASP A 109 22.70 -57.69 1.98
C ASP A 109 23.39 -59.06 1.83
N SER A 110 22.83 -59.99 1.06
CA SER A 110 23.43 -61.31 0.79
C SER A 110 24.70 -61.28 -0.07
N LEU A 111 24.94 -60.21 -0.83
CA LEU A 111 26.13 -60.04 -1.67
C LEU A 111 27.34 -59.43 -0.92
N SER A 112 27.11 -58.88 0.27
CA SER A 112 28.12 -58.17 1.06
C SER A 112 29.30 -59.01 1.60
N PRO A 113 29.23 -60.35 1.84
CA PRO A 113 30.37 -61.09 2.42
C PRO A 113 31.58 -61.29 1.49
N ASN A 114 31.49 -60.99 0.19
CA ASN A 114 32.52 -61.37 -0.80
C ASN A 114 33.28 -60.22 -1.48
N MET A 115 33.12 -58.96 -1.06
CA MET A 115 33.94 -57.85 -1.60
C MET A 115 35.21 -57.61 -0.77
N SER A 116 36.16 -58.54 -0.85
CA SER A 116 37.52 -58.42 -0.32
C SER A 116 38.44 -57.57 -1.25
N ARG A 117 38.00 -56.38 -1.66
CA ARG A 117 38.89 -55.40 -2.31
C ARG A 117 38.80 -54.10 -1.52
N ALA A 118 39.94 -53.63 -1.02
CA ALA A 118 40.03 -52.28 -0.48
C ALA A 118 39.69 -51.29 -1.59
N ASP A 119 38.69 -50.42 -1.37
CA ASP A 119 38.39 -49.34 -2.29
C ASP A 119 39.49 -48.28 -2.15
N ILE A 120 40.40 -48.23 -3.12
CA ILE A 120 41.48 -47.26 -3.17
C ILE A 120 41.12 -46.20 -4.21
N GLU A 121 41.01 -44.95 -3.78
CA GLU A 121 40.72 -43.79 -4.61
C GLU A 121 41.88 -42.80 -4.56
N HIS A 122 42.30 -42.30 -5.73
CA HIS A 122 43.38 -41.34 -5.87
C HIS A 122 42.86 -40.02 -6.46
N PHE A 123 43.25 -38.92 -5.86
CA PHE A 123 42.83 -37.58 -6.23
C PHE A 123 44.05 -36.70 -6.50
N GLU A 124 44.00 -35.92 -7.56
CA GLU A 124 45.05 -34.98 -7.96
C GLU A 124 44.47 -33.58 -8.15
N LYS A 125 45.33 -32.57 -7.99
CA LYS A 125 44.99 -31.14 -8.08
C LYS A 125 44.11 -30.66 -6.92
N MET A 126 43.93 -29.35 -6.83
CA MET A 126 43.20 -28.73 -5.72
C MET A 126 41.74 -29.20 -5.63
N ASP A 127 41.00 -29.20 -6.74
CA ASP A 127 39.62 -29.70 -6.79
C ASP A 127 39.54 -31.19 -6.37
N GLY A 128 40.59 -31.97 -6.64
CA GLY A 128 40.70 -33.36 -6.18
C GLY A 128 40.84 -33.47 -4.67
N LEU A 129 41.55 -32.55 -4.02
CA LEU A 129 41.64 -32.49 -2.56
C LEU A 129 40.28 -32.17 -1.93
N GLU A 130 39.50 -31.26 -2.52
CA GLU A 130 38.14 -30.95 -2.07
C GLU A 130 37.25 -32.19 -2.10
N GLN A 131 37.25 -32.92 -3.23
CA GLN A 131 36.53 -34.19 -3.39
C GLN A 131 36.99 -35.24 -2.38
N ALA A 132 38.29 -35.31 -2.09
CA ALA A 132 38.84 -36.22 -1.10
C ALA A 132 38.29 -35.94 0.31
N TYR A 133 38.21 -34.66 0.71
CA TYR A 133 37.59 -34.27 1.99
C TYR A 133 36.09 -34.56 2.04
N GLU A 134 35.35 -34.31 0.96
CA GLU A 134 33.92 -34.62 0.87
C GLU A 134 33.67 -36.13 1.00
N LYS A 135 34.47 -36.95 0.32
CA LYS A 135 34.40 -38.41 0.41
C LYS A 135 34.67 -38.93 1.82
N LEU A 136 35.72 -38.43 2.47
CA LEU A 136 36.02 -38.74 3.87
C LEU A 136 34.87 -38.33 4.80
N LEU A 137 34.16 -37.26 4.47
CA LEU A 137 33.01 -36.77 5.23
C LEU A 137 31.78 -37.65 5.09
N GLU A 138 31.44 -38.10 3.89
CA GLU A 138 30.32 -39.02 3.65
C GLU A 138 30.45 -40.31 4.45
N GLY A 139 31.68 -40.83 4.59
CA GLY A 139 31.97 -42.05 5.34
C GLY A 139 32.09 -41.87 6.86
N CYS A 140 31.92 -40.65 7.39
CA CYS A 140 32.24 -40.34 8.78
C CYS A 140 31.01 -40.24 9.68
N ASN A 141 31.02 -41.00 10.78
CA ASN A 141 30.06 -40.85 11.87
C ASN A 141 30.76 -40.37 13.16
N GLY A 142 30.42 -39.16 13.60
CA GLY A 142 30.79 -38.62 14.91
C GLY A 142 32.14 -37.90 14.99
N VAL A 143 33.25 -38.55 14.64
CA VAL A 143 34.60 -37.95 14.81
C VAL A 143 35.55 -38.24 13.65
N MET A 144 36.23 -37.20 13.19
CA MET A 144 37.38 -37.28 12.30
C MET A 144 38.67 -37.07 13.07
N LEU A 145 39.67 -37.92 12.83
CA LEU A 145 40.98 -37.82 13.46
C LEU A 145 42.01 -37.43 12.41
N HIS A 146 42.84 -36.44 12.73
CA HIS A 146 43.82 -35.88 11.80
C HIS A 146 45.21 -35.87 12.41
N PHE A 147 46.21 -36.37 11.69
CA PHE A 147 47.59 -35.93 11.87
C PHE A 147 47.84 -34.82 10.85
N LEU A 148 48.08 -33.59 11.29
CA LEU A 148 48.13 -32.43 10.41
C LEU A 148 49.44 -31.64 10.57
N PRO A 149 50.35 -31.68 9.58
CA PRO A 149 51.47 -30.76 9.55
C PRO A 149 50.99 -29.39 9.08
N VAL A 150 50.82 -28.45 10.01
CA VAL A 150 50.30 -27.09 9.70
C VAL A 150 51.37 -26.28 8.97
N ARG A 151 51.16 -26.01 7.67
CA ARG A 151 52.12 -25.33 6.80
C ARG A 151 51.75 -23.89 6.41
N HIS A 152 50.49 -23.50 6.56
CA HIS A 152 49.99 -22.19 6.15
C HIS A 152 49.18 -21.54 7.28
N THR A 153 49.02 -20.22 7.20
CA THR A 153 48.00 -19.51 8.00
C THR A 153 46.61 -19.72 7.39
N GLU A 154 45.55 -19.46 8.16
CA GLU A 154 44.15 -19.59 7.70
C GLU A 154 43.79 -18.65 6.54
N VAL A 155 44.62 -17.64 6.26
CA VAL A 155 44.43 -16.67 5.19
C VAL A 155 45.18 -17.10 3.92
N GLU A 156 46.32 -17.76 4.08
CA GLU A 156 47.23 -18.17 3.01
C GLU A 156 46.97 -19.61 2.52
N ASP A 157 46.13 -20.38 3.22
CA ASP A 157 45.77 -21.73 2.82
C ASP A 157 45.05 -21.74 1.45
N PRO A 158 45.57 -22.47 0.43
CA PRO A 158 44.94 -22.56 -0.88
C PRO A 158 43.50 -23.11 -0.85
N LEU A 159 43.15 -23.93 0.15
CA LEU A 159 41.82 -24.51 0.33
C LEU A 159 40.95 -23.70 1.31
N ARG A 160 41.33 -22.46 1.65
CA ARG A 160 40.64 -21.64 2.67
C ARG A 160 39.12 -21.59 2.48
N ASP A 161 38.64 -21.21 1.30
CA ASP A 161 37.21 -21.02 1.06
C ASP A 161 36.44 -22.34 1.19
N PHE A 162 37.02 -23.43 0.70
CA PHE A 162 36.50 -24.78 0.86
C PHE A 162 36.48 -25.21 2.33
N LEU A 163 37.60 -25.11 3.05
CA LEU A 163 37.74 -25.53 4.45
C LEU A 163 36.75 -24.80 5.38
N VAL A 164 36.42 -23.53 5.09
CA VAL A 164 35.38 -22.77 5.80
C VAL A 164 34.00 -23.40 5.60
N GLN A 165 33.64 -23.80 4.38
CA GLN A 165 32.37 -24.48 4.12
C GLN A 165 32.37 -25.90 4.69
N PHE A 166 33.48 -26.62 4.55
CA PHE A 166 33.67 -27.97 5.08
C PHE A 166 33.45 -28.01 6.60
N PHE A 167 34.03 -27.06 7.34
CA PHE A 167 33.74 -26.83 8.76
C PHE A 167 32.23 -26.64 9.04
N ARG A 168 31.54 -25.78 8.28
CA ARG A 168 30.11 -25.50 8.45
C ARG A 168 29.25 -26.75 8.21
N VAL A 169 29.61 -27.59 7.23
CA VAL A 169 28.92 -28.87 6.95
C VAL A 169 29.12 -29.85 8.11
N ARG A 170 30.38 -30.08 8.52
CA ARG A 170 30.71 -30.97 9.65
C ARG A 170 29.97 -30.60 10.93
N ARG A 171 29.95 -29.30 11.27
CA ARG A 171 29.24 -28.80 12.44
C ARG A 171 27.73 -29.05 12.37
N ARG A 172 27.11 -28.94 11.19
CA ARG A 172 25.68 -29.28 11.01
C ARG A 172 25.40 -30.78 11.18
N GLN A 173 26.34 -31.63 10.78
CA GLN A 173 26.26 -33.08 10.93
C GLN A 173 26.72 -33.56 12.32
N GLY A 174 27.16 -32.65 13.20
CA GLY A 174 27.64 -33.00 14.54
C GLY A 174 29.01 -33.69 14.55
N ILE A 175 29.77 -33.64 13.45
CA ILE A 175 31.07 -34.31 13.31
C ILE A 175 32.17 -33.41 13.86
N ILE A 176 32.85 -33.87 14.91
CA ILE A 176 33.96 -33.15 15.55
C ILE A 176 35.29 -33.57 14.93
N THR A 177 36.26 -32.68 14.91
CA THR A 177 37.64 -33.02 14.51
C THR A 177 38.56 -33.09 15.72
N ARG A 178 39.38 -34.12 15.81
CA ARG A 178 40.55 -34.14 16.70
C ARG A 178 41.82 -34.13 15.85
N VAL A 179 42.72 -33.20 16.15
CA VAL A 179 43.92 -32.95 15.35
C VAL A 179 45.15 -33.12 16.22
N ILE A 180 46.09 -33.95 15.81
CA ILE A 180 47.46 -33.97 16.32
C ILE A 180 48.30 -33.14 15.36
N ALA A 181 48.85 -32.03 15.85
CA ALA A 181 49.67 -31.10 15.06
C ALA A 181 51.02 -30.88 15.75
N HIS A 182 52.04 -30.49 15.00
CA HIS A 182 53.33 -30.15 15.59
C HIS A 182 53.27 -28.85 16.40
N ASP A 183 54.02 -28.80 17.50
CA ASP A 183 54.19 -27.61 18.33
C ASP A 183 55.10 -26.56 17.65
N THR A 184 54.62 -25.98 16.56
CA THR A 184 55.25 -24.88 15.83
C THR A 184 54.46 -23.58 16.04
N PRO A 185 55.00 -22.39 15.69
CA PRO A 185 54.23 -21.14 15.72
C PRO A 185 52.91 -21.21 14.94
N LEU A 186 52.92 -21.89 13.78
CA LEU A 186 51.71 -22.13 12.98
C LEU A 186 50.76 -23.12 13.66
N GLY A 187 51.28 -24.20 14.26
CA GLY A 187 50.49 -25.15 15.05
C GLY A 187 49.77 -24.50 16.24
N ARG A 188 50.47 -23.64 17.00
CA ARG A 188 49.86 -22.87 18.11
C ARG A 188 48.79 -21.90 17.62
N ARG A 189 49.03 -21.21 16.50
CA ARG A 189 48.03 -20.35 15.86
C ARG A 189 46.79 -21.17 15.45
N TYR A 190 46.99 -22.34 14.85
CA TYR A 190 45.92 -23.26 14.47
C TYR A 190 45.10 -23.72 15.69
N GLN A 191 45.75 -24.13 16.79
CA GLN A 191 45.10 -24.52 18.04
C GLN A 191 44.30 -23.37 18.67
N SER A 192 44.79 -22.12 18.61
CA SER A 192 44.08 -20.96 19.20
C SER A 192 42.70 -20.72 18.59
N ARG A 193 42.42 -21.29 17.41
CA ARG A 193 41.16 -21.16 16.68
C ARG A 193 40.17 -22.29 16.95
N ASP A 194 40.56 -23.32 17.69
CA ASP A 194 39.72 -24.48 18.01
C ASP A 194 38.30 -24.13 18.48
N PRO A 195 38.09 -23.12 19.37
CA PRO A 195 36.75 -22.73 19.82
C PRO A 195 35.82 -22.23 18.69
N PHE A 196 36.39 -21.73 17.58
CA PHE A 196 35.65 -21.16 16.45
C PHE A 196 35.44 -22.16 15.31
N GLU A 197 36.18 -23.26 15.28
CA GLU A 197 36.22 -24.21 14.15
C GLU A 197 35.75 -25.63 14.49
N TYR A 198 35.06 -25.81 15.63
CA TYR A 198 34.43 -27.08 16.05
C TYR A 198 35.41 -28.27 16.02
N ARG A 199 36.61 -28.05 16.58
CA ARG A 199 37.71 -29.02 16.63
C ARG A 199 38.47 -28.97 17.96
N GLN A 200 39.33 -29.96 18.17
CA GLN A 200 40.30 -30.01 19.27
C GLN A 200 41.67 -30.35 18.70
N THR A 201 42.69 -29.54 19.01
CA THR A 201 44.05 -29.70 18.51
C THR A 201 45.00 -29.98 19.67
N LEU A 202 45.71 -31.11 19.62
CA LEU A 202 46.78 -31.50 20.53
C LEU A 202 48.14 -31.23 19.86
N LEU A 203 48.98 -30.43 20.50
CA LEU A 203 50.31 -30.11 20.00
C LEU A 203 51.33 -31.13 20.48
N VAL A 204 52.15 -31.65 19.57
CA VAL A 204 53.19 -32.65 19.87
C VAL A 204 54.57 -32.22 19.36
N PRO A 205 55.67 -32.65 20.00
CA PRO A 205 57.02 -32.31 19.54
C PRO A 205 57.35 -33.02 18.21
N GLU A 206 57.74 -32.25 17.19
CA GLU A 206 58.13 -32.78 15.88
C GLU A 206 59.32 -33.74 15.95
N SER A 207 60.24 -33.51 16.90
CA SER A 207 61.40 -34.38 17.13
C SER A 207 61.04 -35.79 17.62
N VAL A 208 59.82 -35.98 18.13
CA VAL A 208 59.33 -37.26 18.65
C VAL A 208 58.32 -37.89 17.69
N TYR A 209 57.43 -37.09 17.12
CA TYR A 209 56.36 -37.54 16.23
C TYR A 209 56.51 -36.90 14.85
N ALA A 210 57.24 -37.55 13.94
CA ALA A 210 57.48 -37.04 12.60
C ALA A 210 56.37 -37.48 11.62
N PHE A 211 55.57 -36.53 11.13
CA PHE A 211 54.60 -36.76 10.05
C PHE A 211 54.60 -35.60 9.05
N ASN A 212 54.82 -35.90 7.77
CA ASN A 212 55.06 -34.88 6.73
C ASN A 212 53.88 -34.70 5.77
N THR A 213 52.85 -35.52 5.91
CA THR A 213 51.60 -35.45 5.14
C THR A 213 50.45 -35.41 6.12
N GLU A 214 49.33 -34.81 5.71
CA GLU A 214 48.11 -34.93 6.50
C GLU A 214 47.61 -36.37 6.39
N LYS A 215 47.17 -36.93 7.52
CA LYS A 215 46.52 -38.24 7.56
C LYS A 215 45.17 -38.09 8.26
N VAL A 216 44.12 -38.57 7.61
CA VAL A 216 42.73 -38.41 8.06
C VAL A 216 42.12 -39.79 8.29
N ILE A 217 41.45 -39.98 9.41
CA ILE A 217 40.74 -41.21 9.75
C ILE A 217 39.27 -40.86 9.99
N ALA A 218 38.38 -41.39 9.16
CA ALA A 218 36.97 -41.03 9.11
C ALA A 218 36.10 -42.27 8.86
N GLY A 219 35.41 -42.77 9.89
CA GLY A 219 34.75 -44.08 9.83
C GLY A 219 35.74 -45.20 9.51
N ASP A 220 35.47 -45.96 8.44
CA ASP A 220 36.32 -47.04 7.90
C ASP A 220 37.31 -46.55 6.82
N TRP A 221 37.39 -45.22 6.61
CA TRP A 221 38.26 -44.60 5.62
C TRP A 221 39.53 -44.04 6.25
N VAL A 222 40.64 -44.25 5.56
CA VAL A 222 41.94 -43.63 5.87
C VAL A 222 42.41 -42.85 4.65
N GLY A 223 42.59 -41.54 4.81
CA GLY A 223 43.11 -40.63 3.80
C GLY A 223 44.54 -40.20 4.12
N THR A 224 45.40 -40.13 3.11
CA THR A 224 46.69 -39.43 3.18
C THR A 224 46.67 -38.30 2.17
N ILE A 225 46.79 -37.06 2.66
CA ILE A 225 46.70 -35.82 1.87
C ILE A 225 48.05 -35.11 1.91
N ASN A 226 48.63 -34.92 0.74
CA ASN A 226 49.84 -34.12 0.56
C ASN A 226 49.48 -32.77 -0.05
N HIS A 227 49.42 -31.76 0.81
CA HIS A 227 49.11 -30.37 0.44
C HIS A 227 50.15 -29.73 -0.47
N ALA A 228 51.42 -30.14 -0.42
CA ALA A 228 52.47 -29.57 -1.26
C ALA A 228 52.33 -30.02 -2.72
N ASP A 229 51.98 -31.29 -2.94
CA ASP A 229 51.86 -31.87 -4.27
C ASP A 229 50.41 -31.86 -4.81
N ALA A 230 49.45 -31.37 -4.02
CA ALA A 230 48.03 -31.42 -4.28
C ALA A 230 47.54 -32.84 -4.66
N LYS A 231 47.91 -33.83 -3.84
CA LYS A 231 47.54 -35.25 -4.04
C LYS A 231 46.92 -35.84 -2.80
N ALA A 232 45.88 -36.64 -2.97
CA ALA A 232 45.29 -37.43 -1.89
C ALA A 232 45.08 -38.88 -2.30
N LEU A 233 45.34 -39.78 -1.35
CA LEU A 233 45.06 -41.21 -1.47
C LEU A 233 44.10 -41.59 -0.34
N ILE A 234 42.93 -42.11 -0.69
CA ILE A 234 41.92 -42.55 0.28
C ILE A 234 41.69 -44.05 0.12
N ILE A 235 41.69 -44.76 1.24
CA ILE A 235 41.54 -46.21 1.28
C ILE A 235 40.39 -46.55 2.23
N ARG A 236 39.42 -47.33 1.76
CA ARG A 236 38.43 -47.97 2.62
C ARG A 236 38.98 -49.30 3.12
N SER A 237 39.36 -49.35 4.39
CA SER A 237 39.75 -50.59 5.07
C SER A 237 39.45 -50.45 6.56
N PRO A 238 38.44 -51.19 7.07
CA PRO A 238 38.13 -51.21 8.49
C PRO A 238 39.33 -51.57 9.38
N GLU A 239 40.17 -52.52 8.94
CA GLU A 239 41.35 -52.98 9.67
C GLU A 239 42.43 -51.90 9.76
N MET A 240 42.68 -51.20 8.65
CA MET A 240 43.61 -50.08 8.61
C MET A 240 43.08 -48.91 9.45
N ALA A 241 41.81 -48.54 9.27
CA ALA A 241 41.17 -47.47 10.04
C ALA A 241 41.19 -47.76 11.55
N HIS A 242 40.96 -49.01 11.96
CA HIS A 242 41.06 -49.43 13.35
C HIS A 242 42.49 -49.26 13.90
N THR A 243 43.50 -49.72 13.17
CA THR A 243 44.91 -49.66 13.58
C THR A 243 45.38 -48.20 13.70
N GLU A 244 45.10 -47.38 12.71
CA GLU A 244 45.47 -45.95 12.69
C GLU A 244 44.77 -45.16 13.78
N ARG A 245 43.49 -45.47 14.05
CA ARG A 245 42.72 -44.90 15.15
C ARG A 245 43.33 -45.27 16.50
N ALA A 246 43.74 -46.53 16.68
CA ALA A 246 44.40 -46.98 17.90
C ALA A 246 45.73 -46.25 18.13
N MET A 247 46.53 -46.05 17.06
CA MET A 247 47.76 -45.26 17.14
C MET A 247 47.48 -43.80 17.53
N PHE A 248 46.49 -43.18 16.88
CA PHE A 248 46.07 -41.81 17.22
C PHE A 248 45.67 -41.69 18.69
N GLU A 249 44.80 -42.56 19.20
CA GLU A 249 44.31 -42.51 20.57
C GLU A 249 45.43 -42.81 21.60
N ALA A 250 46.38 -43.67 21.26
CA ALA A 250 47.55 -43.92 22.11
C ALA A 250 48.41 -42.66 22.27
N ILE A 251 48.75 -41.98 21.17
CA ILE A 251 49.49 -40.72 21.19
C ILE A 251 48.69 -39.65 21.93
N TRP A 252 47.41 -39.52 21.59
CA TRP A 252 46.50 -38.55 22.21
C TRP A 252 46.47 -38.70 23.73
N LYS A 253 46.22 -39.92 24.24
CA LYS A 253 46.17 -40.21 25.68
C LYS A 253 47.51 -39.96 26.36
N GLN A 254 48.62 -40.39 25.75
CA GLN A 254 49.96 -40.25 26.32
C GLN A 254 50.35 -38.76 26.46
N GLU A 255 50.20 -37.98 25.41
CA GLU A 255 50.62 -36.58 25.41
C GLU A 255 49.66 -35.70 26.22
N MET A 256 48.36 -36.01 26.23
CA MET A 256 47.39 -35.38 27.14
C MET A 256 47.78 -35.55 28.62
N ALA A 257 48.27 -36.73 29.01
CA ALA A 257 48.72 -36.98 30.38
C ALA A 257 49.98 -36.16 30.71
N LYS A 258 50.99 -36.18 29.81
CA LYS A 258 52.22 -35.39 29.97
C LYS A 258 51.97 -33.88 30.05
N GLN A 259 51.04 -33.36 29.25
CA GLN A 259 50.70 -31.93 29.26
C GLN A 259 49.98 -31.52 30.55
N LYS A 260 49.10 -32.38 31.09
CA LYS A 260 48.47 -32.18 32.40
C LYS A 260 49.49 -32.14 33.54
N GLU A 261 50.46 -33.04 33.53
CA GLU A 261 51.53 -33.09 34.55
C GLU A 261 52.45 -31.87 34.50
N LYS A 262 52.69 -31.31 33.30
CA LYS A 262 53.52 -30.11 33.10
C LYS A 262 52.77 -28.78 33.30
N GLY A 263 51.48 -28.81 33.66
CA GLY A 263 50.65 -27.61 33.79
C GLY A 263 50.44 -26.85 32.47
N ALA A 264 50.65 -27.49 31.33
CA ALA A 264 50.47 -26.90 30.01
C ALA A 264 48.98 -26.87 29.62
N SER A 265 48.60 -25.93 28.74
CA SER A 265 47.22 -25.81 28.27
C SER A 265 46.79 -27.05 27.49
N VAL A 266 45.88 -27.82 28.08
CA VAL A 266 45.23 -28.97 27.46
C VAL A 266 44.17 -28.47 26.45
N PRO A 267 43.94 -29.17 25.32
CA PRO A 267 42.90 -28.79 24.36
C PRO A 267 41.55 -28.64 25.06
N ALA A 268 40.92 -27.47 24.93
CA ALA A 268 39.62 -27.20 25.54
C ALA A 268 38.55 -28.15 24.99
N ALA A 269 37.55 -28.48 25.82
CA ALA A 269 36.37 -29.19 25.35
C ALA A 269 35.65 -28.34 24.28
N VAL A 270 35.23 -28.94 23.18
CA VAL A 270 34.43 -28.23 22.16
C VAL A 270 33.19 -27.66 22.86
N PRO A 271 32.96 -26.34 22.83
CA PRO A 271 31.80 -25.74 23.47
C PRO A 271 30.52 -26.38 22.92
N LYS A 272 29.66 -26.91 23.80
CA LYS A 272 28.36 -27.48 23.38
C LYS A 272 27.45 -26.42 22.74
N GLU A 273 27.61 -25.15 23.10
CA GLU A 273 26.97 -23.99 22.48
C GLU A 273 27.93 -22.79 22.49
N GLU A 274 27.95 -22.01 21.41
CA GLU A 274 28.73 -20.75 21.32
C GLU A 274 27.98 -19.59 21.98
N GLU A 275 28.73 -18.70 22.65
CA GLU A 275 28.24 -17.40 23.09
C GLU A 275 27.68 -16.57 21.91
N MET A 276 26.47 -16.06 22.13
CA MET A 276 25.61 -15.39 21.15
C MET A 276 26.30 -14.26 20.36
N LYS A 277 27.28 -13.56 20.96
CA LYS A 277 27.97 -12.41 20.35
C LYS A 277 28.78 -12.78 19.09
N THR A 278 29.52 -13.88 19.11
CA THR A 278 30.46 -14.23 18.03
C THR A 278 29.73 -14.69 16.76
N ARG A 279 28.59 -15.37 16.95
CA ARG A 279 27.71 -15.85 15.87
C ARG A 279 27.00 -14.71 15.15
N VAL A 280 26.66 -13.65 15.87
CA VAL A 280 25.97 -12.46 15.34
C VAL A 280 26.91 -11.63 14.47
N VAL A 281 28.16 -11.41 14.88
CA VAL A 281 29.11 -10.56 14.14
C VAL A 281 29.52 -11.17 12.79
N SER A 282 29.73 -12.49 12.74
CA SER A 282 30.09 -13.20 11.50
C SER A 282 28.93 -13.24 10.50
N ALA A 283 27.71 -13.54 10.98
CA ALA A 283 26.50 -13.54 10.15
C ALA A 283 26.13 -12.14 9.65
N ALA A 284 26.34 -11.10 10.47
CA ALA A 284 26.16 -9.72 10.05
C ALA A 284 27.13 -9.33 8.93
N ARG A 285 28.41 -9.68 9.05
CA ARG A 285 29.43 -9.33 8.04
C ARG A 285 29.15 -9.97 6.68
N GLU A 286 28.76 -11.26 6.64
CA GLU A 286 28.40 -11.98 5.41
C GLU A 286 27.11 -11.44 4.79
N PHE A 287 26.14 -11.03 5.61
CA PHE A 287 24.86 -10.50 5.15
C PHE A 287 24.94 -9.05 4.62
N PHE A 288 25.70 -8.15 5.27
CA PHE A 288 25.79 -6.74 4.85
C PHE A 288 26.78 -6.49 3.71
N LEU A 289 27.82 -7.31 3.55
CA LEU A 289 28.88 -7.09 2.55
C LEU A 289 28.78 -8.02 1.34
N SER A 290 27.76 -8.89 1.26
CA SER A 290 27.57 -9.71 0.06
C SER A 290 27.13 -8.83 -1.11
N LYS A 291 27.69 -9.05 -2.30
CA LYS A 291 27.33 -8.30 -3.53
C LYS A 291 25.82 -8.32 -3.82
N ARG A 292 25.13 -9.41 -3.50
CA ARG A 292 23.67 -9.56 -3.68
C ARG A 292 22.87 -8.70 -2.71
N SER A 293 23.29 -8.62 -1.45
CA SER A 293 22.65 -7.75 -0.45
C SER A 293 22.83 -6.28 -0.81
N LEU A 294 24.04 -5.87 -1.19
CA LEU A 294 24.34 -4.50 -1.63
C LEU A 294 23.50 -4.09 -2.84
N ALA A 295 23.30 -5.00 -3.80
CA ALA A 295 22.41 -4.76 -4.94
C ALA A 295 20.93 -4.59 -4.51
N ALA A 296 20.44 -5.45 -3.61
CA ALA A 296 19.07 -5.34 -3.09
C ALA A 296 18.87 -4.05 -2.27
N PHE A 297 19.84 -3.68 -1.43
CA PHE A 297 19.83 -2.42 -0.68
C PHE A 297 19.86 -1.20 -1.61
N GLY A 298 20.70 -1.23 -2.65
CA GLY A 298 20.71 -0.20 -3.69
C GLY A 298 19.35 -0.06 -4.36
N MET A 299 18.70 -1.18 -4.71
CA MET A 299 17.37 -1.16 -5.32
C MET A 299 16.30 -0.59 -4.37
N PHE A 300 16.24 -1.04 -3.12
CA PHE A 300 15.27 -0.52 -2.15
C PHE A 300 15.50 0.96 -1.83
N LEU A 301 16.76 1.40 -1.76
CA LEU A 301 17.09 2.81 -1.58
C LEU A 301 16.61 3.65 -2.77
N VAL A 302 16.85 3.18 -4.00
CA VAL A 302 16.37 3.87 -5.21
C VAL A 302 14.84 3.95 -5.24
N ILE A 303 14.14 2.86 -4.89
CA ILE A 303 12.67 2.85 -4.83
C ILE A 303 12.17 3.81 -3.76
N ALA A 304 12.77 3.81 -2.57
CA ALA A 304 12.36 4.69 -1.47
C ALA A 304 12.63 6.18 -1.77
N LEU A 305 13.79 6.50 -2.34
CA LEU A 305 14.11 7.87 -2.77
C LEU A 305 13.18 8.31 -3.92
N GLY A 306 12.95 7.44 -4.89
CA GLY A 306 12.04 7.70 -6.01
C GLY A 306 10.60 7.93 -5.57
N SER A 307 10.07 7.08 -4.68
CA SER A 307 8.71 7.24 -4.16
C SER A 307 8.56 8.49 -3.29
N THR A 308 9.54 8.79 -2.45
CA THR A 308 9.56 10.01 -1.62
C THR A 308 9.59 11.26 -2.49
N PHE A 309 10.44 11.28 -3.52
CA PHE A 309 10.52 12.39 -4.47
C PHE A 309 9.22 12.55 -5.28
N ALA A 310 8.65 11.45 -5.77
CA ALA A 310 7.38 11.47 -6.50
C ALA A 310 6.23 11.99 -5.63
N MET A 311 6.15 11.55 -4.37
CA MET A 311 5.16 12.06 -3.42
C MET A 311 5.37 13.54 -3.09
N TYR A 312 6.61 13.99 -2.92
CA TYR A 312 6.93 15.40 -2.72
C TYR A 312 6.44 16.25 -3.90
N LYS A 313 6.77 15.85 -5.13
CA LYS A 313 6.32 16.54 -6.36
C LYS A 313 4.81 16.52 -6.54
N TYR A 314 4.17 15.40 -6.23
CA TYR A 314 2.71 15.31 -6.27
C TYR A 314 2.06 16.27 -5.27
N ASN A 315 2.58 16.34 -4.03
CA ASN A 315 2.07 17.22 -3.00
C ASN A 315 2.31 18.70 -3.32
N GLU A 316 3.49 19.05 -3.84
CA GLU A 316 3.82 20.39 -4.33
C GLU A 316 2.81 20.85 -5.40
N ASN A 317 2.53 20.02 -6.40
CA ASN A 317 1.53 20.31 -7.44
C ASN A 317 0.12 20.48 -6.86
N LEU A 318 -0.24 19.64 -5.88
CA LEU A 318 -1.55 19.67 -5.26
C LEU A 318 -1.74 20.93 -4.39
N ASN A 319 -0.69 21.36 -3.69
CA ASN A 319 -0.69 22.63 -2.95
C ASN A 319 -0.70 23.83 -3.89
N LEU A 320 0.01 23.78 -5.02
CA LEU A 320 -0.05 24.83 -6.04
C LEU A 320 -1.49 25.04 -6.51
N LYS A 321 -2.18 23.95 -6.87
CA LYS A 321 -3.58 24.01 -7.32
C LYS A 321 -4.51 24.59 -6.25
N ARG A 322 -4.37 24.17 -4.99
CA ARG A 322 -5.15 24.72 -3.87
C ARG A 322 -4.92 26.21 -3.65
N VAL A 323 -3.66 26.65 -3.75
CA VAL A 323 -3.32 28.08 -3.63
C VAL A 323 -3.95 28.87 -4.77
N GLN A 324 -3.87 28.37 -6.00
CA GLN A 324 -4.49 29.00 -7.17
C GLN A 324 -6.02 29.11 -7.05
N GLU A 325 -6.69 28.03 -6.64
CA GLU A 325 -8.15 28.03 -6.43
C GLU A 325 -8.57 29.00 -5.31
N LYS A 326 -7.79 29.07 -4.21
CA LYS A 326 -8.03 30.01 -3.12
C LYS A 326 -7.88 31.46 -3.58
N LEU A 327 -6.80 31.79 -4.29
CA LEU A 327 -6.57 33.13 -4.82
C LEU A 327 -7.68 33.54 -5.80
N LEU A 328 -8.11 32.63 -6.68
CA LEU A 328 -9.21 32.87 -7.61
C LEU A 328 -10.52 33.20 -6.89
N SER A 329 -10.85 32.44 -5.84
CA SER A 329 -12.04 32.69 -5.03
C SER A 329 -11.98 34.04 -4.30
N ILE A 330 -10.81 34.41 -3.76
CA ILE A 330 -10.61 35.72 -3.11
C ILE A 330 -10.76 36.85 -4.12
N ALA A 331 -10.14 36.73 -5.30
CA ALA A 331 -10.25 37.74 -6.35
C ALA A 331 -11.71 37.88 -6.83
N ALA A 332 -12.37 36.77 -7.14
CA ALA A 332 -13.75 36.76 -7.63
C ALA A 332 -14.75 37.35 -6.63
N THR A 333 -14.67 36.93 -5.36
CA THR A 333 -15.57 37.43 -4.31
C THR A 333 -15.20 38.84 -3.84
N GLY A 334 -13.91 39.18 -3.86
CA GLY A 334 -13.42 40.51 -3.51
C GLY A 334 -13.83 41.55 -4.54
N ALA A 335 -13.78 41.23 -5.84
CA ALA A 335 -14.14 42.15 -6.92
C ALA A 335 -15.59 42.67 -6.79
N LEU A 336 -16.50 41.85 -6.25
CA LEU A 336 -17.90 42.22 -6.01
C LEU A 336 -18.10 43.24 -4.87
N GLN A 337 -17.09 43.45 -4.02
CA GLN A 337 -17.19 44.31 -2.84
C GLN A 337 -16.83 45.78 -3.13
N PHE A 338 -16.33 46.07 -4.34
CA PHE A 338 -15.92 47.42 -4.71
C PHE A 338 -17.03 48.16 -5.47
N SER A 339 -17.29 49.40 -5.08
CA SER A 339 -18.24 50.25 -5.81
C SER A 339 -17.62 50.73 -7.13
N PRO A 340 -18.26 50.48 -8.29
CA PRO A 340 -17.76 50.97 -9.57
C PRO A 340 -17.61 52.49 -9.61
N LYS A 341 -18.53 53.21 -8.96
CA LYS A 341 -18.54 54.68 -8.85
C LYS A 341 -17.33 55.21 -8.08
N ASP A 342 -16.89 54.49 -7.03
CA ASP A 342 -15.69 54.87 -6.26
C ASP A 342 -14.41 54.65 -7.07
N ILE A 343 -14.37 53.62 -7.93
CA ILE A 343 -13.23 53.31 -8.79
C ILE A 343 -13.10 54.31 -9.94
N GLU A 344 -14.20 54.68 -10.59
CA GLU A 344 -14.19 55.54 -11.78
C GLU A 344 -13.65 56.95 -11.52
N VAL A 345 -13.81 57.45 -10.29
CA VAL A 345 -13.34 58.78 -9.89
C VAL A 345 -11.85 58.84 -9.57
N ILE A 346 -11.15 57.70 -9.52
CA ILE A 346 -9.70 57.63 -9.27
C ILE A 346 -8.97 57.44 -10.61
N ARG A 347 -8.14 58.41 -10.99
CA ARG A 347 -7.49 58.49 -12.31
C ARG A 347 -5.99 58.77 -12.24
N ASP A 348 -5.57 59.72 -11.42
CA ASP A 348 -4.17 60.16 -11.35
C ASP A 348 -3.68 60.26 -9.90
N SER A 349 -2.40 60.58 -9.72
CA SER A 349 -1.77 60.62 -8.41
C SER A 349 -2.39 61.63 -7.44
N ASP A 350 -2.99 62.72 -7.94
CA ASP A 350 -3.61 63.74 -7.09
C ASP A 350 -4.90 63.19 -6.44
N ASP A 351 -5.53 62.21 -7.08
CA ASP A 351 -6.72 61.51 -6.57
C ASP A 351 -6.45 60.64 -5.35
N ALA A 352 -5.19 60.39 -4.99
CA ALA A 352 -4.83 59.71 -3.74
C ALA A 352 -5.34 60.45 -2.49
N GLN A 353 -5.66 61.75 -2.60
CA GLN A 353 -6.24 62.54 -1.51
C GLN A 353 -7.78 62.39 -1.40
N LYS A 354 -8.44 61.74 -2.37
CA LYS A 354 -9.89 61.56 -2.35
C LYS A 354 -10.31 60.56 -1.27
N PRO A 355 -11.42 60.79 -0.54
CA PRO A 355 -11.95 59.82 0.43
C PRO A 355 -12.22 58.43 -0.17
N GLN A 356 -12.59 58.38 -1.45
CA GLN A 356 -12.83 57.15 -2.20
C GLN A 356 -11.57 56.29 -2.33
N TYR A 357 -10.39 56.89 -2.52
CA TYR A 357 -9.13 56.17 -2.59
C TYR A 357 -8.82 55.45 -1.27
N GLY A 358 -8.94 56.18 -0.15
CA GLY A 358 -8.77 55.60 1.18
C GLY A 358 -9.79 54.49 1.47
N LYS A 359 -11.05 54.66 1.06
CA LYS A 359 -12.09 53.62 1.17
C LYS A 359 -11.73 52.35 0.40
N ILE A 360 -11.25 52.47 -0.83
CA ILE A 360 -10.83 51.33 -1.67
C ILE A 360 -9.67 50.58 -1.01
N ILE A 361 -8.64 51.29 -0.54
CA ILE A 361 -7.48 50.68 0.10
C ILE A 361 -7.84 50.01 1.43
N LEU A 362 -8.69 50.62 2.24
CA LEU A 362 -9.16 50.01 3.49
C LEU A 362 -9.95 48.73 3.21
N GLN A 363 -10.79 48.71 2.17
CA GLN A 363 -11.51 47.51 1.75
C GLN A 363 -10.55 46.41 1.27
N MET A 364 -9.56 46.73 0.43
CA MET A 364 -8.53 45.77 0.00
C MET A 364 -7.76 45.20 1.19
N ASN A 365 -7.36 46.05 2.14
CA ASN A 365 -6.68 45.61 3.36
C ASN A 365 -7.57 44.71 4.23
N GLN A 366 -8.86 45.00 4.34
CA GLN A 366 -9.79 44.13 5.06
C GLN A 366 -9.86 42.74 4.42
N ILE A 367 -10.03 42.66 3.10
CA ILE A 367 -10.05 41.37 2.38
C ILE A 367 -8.71 40.66 2.52
N ARG A 368 -7.58 41.35 2.30
CA ARG A 368 -6.23 40.79 2.44
C ARG A 368 -5.97 40.25 3.85
N ASN A 369 -6.28 41.01 4.89
CA ASN A 369 -6.03 40.63 6.29
C ASN A 369 -6.93 39.47 6.76
N GLN A 370 -8.11 39.30 6.18
CA GLN A 370 -8.98 38.15 6.43
C GLN A 370 -8.48 36.87 5.72
N ASN A 371 -7.57 37.01 4.76
CA ASN A 371 -7.08 35.91 3.94
C ASN A 371 -5.58 35.67 4.17
N GLU A 372 -5.27 34.81 5.14
CA GLU A 372 -3.89 34.48 5.48
C GLU A 372 -3.08 34.06 4.24
N GLY A 373 -1.93 34.72 4.08
CA GLY A 373 -0.96 34.43 3.05
C GLY A 373 -1.18 35.17 1.73
N VAL A 374 -2.18 36.05 1.59
CA VAL A 374 -2.20 37.03 0.49
C VAL A 374 -1.10 38.05 0.74
N GLN A 375 -0.25 38.29 -0.26
CA GLN A 375 0.87 39.22 -0.18
C GLN A 375 0.45 40.60 -0.70
N TYR A 376 0.10 40.67 -1.99
CA TYR A 376 -0.31 41.91 -2.64
C TYR A 376 -1.78 41.85 -3.04
N MET A 377 -2.42 43.02 -3.03
CA MET A 377 -3.77 43.20 -3.54
C MET A 377 -3.87 44.57 -4.19
N TYR A 378 -4.29 44.61 -5.44
CA TYR A 378 -4.28 45.84 -6.25
C TYR A 378 -5.45 45.86 -7.22
N ILE A 379 -5.76 47.04 -7.75
CA ILE A 379 -6.75 47.23 -8.80
C ILE A 379 -6.08 47.83 -10.01
N LEU A 380 -6.22 47.17 -11.17
CA LEU A 380 -5.73 47.66 -12.46
C LEU A 380 -6.89 48.02 -13.37
N ARG A 381 -6.71 49.08 -14.17
CA ARG A 381 -7.63 49.50 -15.22
C ARG A 381 -7.02 49.28 -16.61
N PRO A 382 -7.78 48.78 -17.60
CA PRO A 382 -7.28 48.69 -18.96
C PRO A 382 -7.12 50.08 -19.61
N THR A 383 -6.07 50.26 -20.41
CA THR A 383 -5.86 51.49 -21.20
C THR A 383 -6.24 51.32 -22.66
N ALA A 384 -6.22 52.43 -23.41
CA ALA A 384 -6.30 52.41 -24.87
C ALA A 384 -5.02 51.85 -25.52
N GLU A 385 -3.89 51.84 -24.80
CA GLU A 385 -2.64 51.25 -25.27
C GLU A 385 -2.67 49.73 -25.04
N GLN A 386 -2.34 48.96 -26.07
CA GLN A 386 -2.38 47.51 -25.99
C GLN A 386 -1.38 46.99 -24.95
N ASP A 387 -1.83 46.07 -24.08
CA ASP A 387 -1.01 45.42 -23.04
C ASP A 387 -0.42 46.42 -22.00
N VAL A 388 -0.98 47.64 -21.92
CA VAL A 388 -0.67 48.63 -20.89
C VAL A 388 -1.88 48.83 -20.00
N TRP A 389 -1.66 48.79 -18.70
CA TRP A 389 -2.67 48.94 -17.64
C TRP A 389 -2.31 50.11 -16.73
N GLU A 390 -3.26 50.60 -15.96
CA GLU A 390 -3.06 51.67 -14.98
C GLU A 390 -3.39 51.16 -13.59
N PHE A 391 -2.56 51.46 -12.60
CA PHE A 391 -2.95 51.28 -11.20
C PHE A 391 -4.10 52.23 -10.86
N VAL A 392 -5.16 51.68 -10.28
CA VAL A 392 -6.21 52.47 -9.63
C VAL A 392 -5.88 52.61 -8.15
N ALA A 393 -5.52 51.51 -7.52
CA ALA A 393 -5.11 51.46 -6.13
C ALA A 393 -4.24 50.22 -5.87
N ASP A 394 -3.34 50.35 -4.91
CA ASP A 394 -2.59 49.25 -4.31
C ASP A 394 -2.85 49.27 -2.79
N ALA A 395 -2.95 48.09 -2.16
CA ALA A 395 -3.32 47.97 -0.75
C ALA A 395 -2.32 48.61 0.22
N ASP A 396 -1.06 48.80 -0.17
CA ASP A 396 -0.02 49.39 0.66
C ASP A 396 0.19 50.89 0.43
N SER A 397 -0.37 51.42 -0.67
CA SER A 397 -0.23 52.81 -1.17
C SER A 397 -1.12 53.85 -0.48
N LEU A 398 -1.61 53.60 0.75
CA LEU A 398 -2.41 54.60 1.49
C LEU A 398 -1.58 55.87 1.78
N ASP A 399 -0.30 55.70 2.07
CA ASP A 399 0.69 56.76 2.18
C ASP A 399 1.80 56.47 1.16
N LEU A 400 1.76 57.17 0.03
CA LEU A 400 2.70 56.99 -1.08
C LEU A 400 4.16 57.32 -0.71
N ASN A 401 4.41 57.96 0.43
CA ASN A 401 5.76 58.27 0.91
C ASN A 401 6.27 57.26 1.95
N ALA A 402 5.46 56.26 2.31
CA ALA A 402 5.84 55.29 3.32
C ALA A 402 6.98 54.39 2.80
N LYS A 403 8.04 54.25 3.59
CA LYS A 403 9.10 53.28 3.34
C LYS A 403 8.80 52.02 4.13
N LYS A 404 8.27 51.01 3.45
CA LYS A 404 7.94 49.71 4.03
C LYS A 404 8.69 48.65 3.25
N ASP A 405 9.24 47.68 3.97
CA ASP A 405 9.71 46.43 3.37
C ASP A 405 8.47 45.55 3.14
N LEU A 406 7.92 45.62 1.93
CA LEU A 406 6.71 44.94 1.52
C LEU A 406 6.98 43.45 1.33
N ASN A 407 8.10 43.11 0.68
CA ASN A 407 8.45 41.73 0.34
C ASN A 407 9.04 40.93 1.53
N LYS A 408 9.42 41.62 2.61
CA LYS A 408 9.98 41.11 3.87
C LYS A 408 11.36 40.47 3.74
N ASP A 409 12.18 40.94 2.81
CA ASP A 409 13.55 40.47 2.62
C ASP A 409 14.58 41.20 3.51
N GLY A 410 14.14 42.24 4.24
CA GLY A 410 14.96 43.04 5.15
C GLY A 410 15.64 44.24 4.49
N VAL A 411 15.38 44.50 3.21
CA VAL A 411 15.86 45.64 2.43
C VAL A 411 14.64 46.44 1.95
N VAL A 412 14.81 47.75 1.74
CA VAL A 412 13.79 48.58 1.07
C VAL A 412 14.37 49.01 -0.27
N ASP A 413 13.89 48.43 -1.36
CA ASP A 413 14.35 48.70 -2.71
C ASP A 413 13.21 48.83 -3.73
N GLU A 414 13.50 48.68 -5.03
CA GLU A 414 12.50 48.79 -6.10
C GLU A 414 11.37 47.74 -5.98
N ALA A 415 11.61 46.60 -5.32
CA ALA A 415 10.58 45.59 -5.06
C ALA A 415 9.53 46.06 -4.04
N ASP A 416 9.78 47.17 -3.34
CA ASP A 416 8.87 47.78 -2.38
C ASP A 416 8.19 49.05 -2.92
N HIS A 417 8.27 49.28 -4.23
CA HIS A 417 7.65 50.42 -4.89
C HIS A 417 6.14 50.44 -4.68
N LEU A 418 5.65 51.57 -4.14
CA LEU A 418 4.23 51.84 -3.94
C LEU A 418 3.66 52.49 -5.20
N SER A 419 2.73 51.81 -5.86
CA SER A 419 2.15 52.32 -7.10
C SER A 419 1.05 53.37 -6.84
N PRO A 420 1.23 54.65 -7.22
CA PRO A 420 0.15 55.64 -7.19
C PRO A 420 -0.91 55.38 -8.26
N PRO A 421 -2.11 55.96 -8.11
CA PRO A 421 -3.11 55.91 -9.17
C PRO A 421 -2.63 56.56 -10.47
N GLY A 422 -2.99 55.96 -11.59
CA GLY A 422 -2.57 56.39 -12.93
C GLY A 422 -1.17 55.93 -13.34
N GLU A 423 -0.42 55.26 -12.45
CA GLU A 423 0.86 54.67 -12.84
C GLU A 423 0.65 53.57 -13.88
N LYS A 424 1.39 53.66 -14.99
CA LYS A 424 1.32 52.68 -16.07
C LYS A 424 2.08 51.42 -15.70
N TYR A 425 1.47 50.28 -16.01
CA TYR A 425 2.03 48.96 -15.85
C TYR A 425 2.01 48.21 -17.18
N GLU A 426 3.17 47.77 -17.64
CA GLU A 426 3.31 47.01 -18.88
C GLU A 426 3.10 45.51 -18.61
N ALA A 427 1.97 44.99 -19.07
CA ALA A 427 1.58 43.58 -18.95
C ALA A 427 2.32 42.69 -19.97
N LYS A 428 3.65 42.72 -19.96
CA LYS A 428 4.52 41.95 -20.88
C LYS A 428 4.33 40.45 -20.71
N ASP A 429 4.17 40.03 -19.46
CA ASP A 429 3.93 38.64 -19.11
C ASP A 429 2.42 38.39 -19.07
N PHE A 430 1.94 37.46 -19.91
CA PHE A 430 0.53 37.01 -19.99
C PHE A 430 -0.50 37.96 -20.64
N PRO A 431 -0.24 38.58 -21.82
CA PRO A 431 -1.17 39.50 -22.46
C PRO A 431 -2.55 38.89 -22.78
N ALA A 432 -2.62 37.57 -23.01
CA ALA A 432 -3.89 36.87 -23.25
C ALA A 432 -4.73 36.75 -21.97
N GLN A 433 -4.09 36.54 -20.81
CA GLN A 433 -4.73 36.38 -19.52
C GLN A 433 -5.26 37.71 -19.01
N TYR A 434 -4.56 38.82 -19.25
CA TYR A 434 -5.07 40.17 -19.00
C TYR A 434 -6.32 40.49 -19.83
N ARG A 435 -6.38 40.05 -21.09
CA ARG A 435 -7.62 40.20 -21.89
C ARG A 435 -8.74 39.30 -21.36
N ARG A 436 -8.40 38.11 -20.90
CA ARG A 436 -9.37 37.14 -20.34
C ARG A 436 -9.90 37.57 -18.98
N SER A 437 -9.08 38.24 -18.15
CA SER A 437 -9.50 38.77 -16.83
C SER A 437 -10.59 39.84 -16.94
N LEU A 438 -10.72 40.49 -18.10
CA LEU A 438 -11.85 41.39 -18.39
C LEU A 438 -13.19 40.64 -18.55
N LEU A 439 -13.16 39.35 -18.86
CA LEU A 439 -14.35 38.53 -19.11
C LEU A 439 -14.71 37.66 -17.90
N GLU A 440 -13.72 37.09 -17.24
CA GLU A 440 -13.93 36.13 -16.16
C GLU A 440 -12.75 36.12 -15.18
N PRO A 441 -12.92 35.57 -13.96
CA PRO A 441 -11.80 35.34 -13.07
C PRO A 441 -10.75 34.42 -13.70
N VAL A 442 -9.47 34.77 -13.57
CA VAL A 442 -8.35 34.01 -14.14
C VAL A 442 -7.25 33.75 -13.13
N ILE A 443 -6.62 32.57 -13.24
CA ILE A 443 -5.41 32.19 -12.52
C ILE A 443 -4.19 32.50 -13.39
N ILE A 444 -3.16 33.07 -12.78
CA ILE A 444 -1.87 33.34 -13.39
C ILE A 444 -0.83 32.41 -12.77
N SER A 445 -0.12 31.71 -13.65
CA SER A 445 0.97 30.81 -13.24
C SER A 445 2.13 31.60 -12.62
N ALA A 446 2.92 30.94 -11.78
CA ALA A 446 4.04 31.56 -11.10
C ALA A 446 5.01 32.25 -12.08
N SER A 447 5.22 33.56 -11.91
CA SER A 447 6.04 34.41 -12.78
C SER A 447 6.88 35.40 -11.98
N GLN A 448 7.97 35.87 -12.59
CA GLN A 448 8.86 36.84 -11.97
C GLN A 448 8.54 38.23 -12.50
N ASP A 449 8.27 39.17 -11.60
CA ASP A 449 8.19 40.61 -11.89
C ASP A 449 9.09 41.40 -10.93
N GLN A 450 8.90 42.73 -10.87
CA GLN A 450 9.67 43.61 -9.99
C GLN A 450 9.36 43.41 -8.50
N TRP A 451 8.17 42.92 -8.15
CA TRP A 451 7.73 42.70 -6.77
C TRP A 451 7.98 41.26 -6.28
N GLY A 452 8.31 40.33 -7.18
CA GLY A 452 8.88 39.03 -6.84
C GLY A 452 8.47 37.87 -7.75
N TYR A 453 8.65 36.63 -7.26
CA TYR A 453 8.16 35.42 -7.92
C TYR A 453 6.77 35.05 -7.39
N LEU A 454 5.73 35.45 -8.12
CA LEU A 454 4.35 35.54 -7.64
C LEU A 454 3.40 34.62 -8.41
N ILE A 455 2.41 34.08 -7.70
CA ILE A 455 1.21 33.46 -8.26
C ILE A 455 0.08 34.47 -8.04
N ALA A 456 -0.65 34.80 -9.09
CA ALA A 456 -1.72 35.79 -9.05
C ALA A 456 -3.06 35.18 -9.45
N ALA A 457 -4.14 35.80 -9.00
CA ALA A 457 -5.46 35.64 -9.59
C ALA A 457 -6.11 37.00 -9.79
N TRP A 458 -6.81 37.15 -10.91
CA TRP A 458 -7.46 38.39 -11.30
C TRP A 458 -8.95 38.18 -11.51
N ALA A 459 -9.78 39.15 -11.13
CA ALA A 459 -11.21 39.10 -11.36
C ALA A 459 -11.77 40.46 -11.82
N PRO A 460 -12.74 40.47 -12.74
CA PRO A 460 -13.30 41.71 -13.28
C PRO A 460 -14.19 42.42 -12.25
N ILE A 461 -13.98 43.73 -12.11
CA ILE A 461 -14.90 44.65 -11.44
C ILE A 461 -15.78 45.28 -12.50
N ARG A 462 -17.10 45.05 -12.42
CA ARG A 462 -18.07 45.44 -13.44
C ARG A 462 -18.94 46.60 -12.96
N ASN A 463 -19.28 47.50 -13.89
CA ASN A 463 -20.27 48.55 -13.64
C ASN A 463 -21.71 47.99 -13.66
N GLU A 464 -22.70 48.85 -13.42
CA GLU A 464 -24.13 48.49 -13.39
C GLU A 464 -24.63 47.93 -14.74
N GLN A 465 -23.93 48.21 -15.85
CA GLN A 465 -24.20 47.72 -17.20
C GLN A 465 -23.53 46.37 -17.49
N GLY A 466 -22.74 45.83 -16.56
CA GLY A 466 -21.99 44.59 -16.72
C GLY A 466 -20.67 44.74 -17.46
N GLU A 467 -20.24 45.95 -17.81
CA GLU A 467 -18.96 46.23 -18.45
C GLU A 467 -17.83 46.24 -17.42
N THR A 468 -16.70 45.63 -17.76
CA THR A 468 -15.53 45.60 -16.87
C THR A 468 -14.79 46.93 -16.92
N ILE A 469 -14.72 47.62 -15.77
CA ILE A 469 -14.05 48.92 -15.64
C ILE A 469 -12.66 48.81 -15.00
N ALA A 470 -12.39 47.71 -14.30
CA ALA A 470 -11.12 47.41 -13.66
C ALA A 470 -11.04 45.91 -13.35
N ILE A 471 -9.87 45.43 -12.93
CA ILE A 471 -9.67 44.08 -12.38
C ILE A 471 -9.08 44.19 -10.98
N LEU A 472 -9.56 43.35 -10.07
CA LEU A 472 -8.92 43.13 -8.78
C LEU A 472 -7.87 42.03 -8.94
N GLY A 473 -6.64 42.30 -8.55
CA GLY A 473 -5.57 41.32 -8.47
C GLY A 473 -5.17 40.97 -7.05
N VAL A 474 -4.85 39.69 -6.86
CA VAL A 474 -4.50 39.10 -5.58
C VAL A 474 -3.32 38.16 -5.77
N ASP A 475 -2.22 38.46 -5.09
CA ASP A 475 -0.95 37.78 -5.32
C ASP A 475 -0.42 37.10 -4.07
N LYS A 476 0.34 36.03 -4.28
CA LYS A 476 1.05 35.29 -3.25
C LYS A 476 2.41 34.83 -3.77
N PHE A 477 3.42 34.83 -2.90
CA PHE A 477 4.72 34.29 -3.27
C PHE A 477 4.65 32.81 -3.63
N ALA A 478 5.25 32.42 -4.77
CA ALA A 478 5.32 31.03 -5.18
C ALA A 478 6.16 30.18 -4.21
N SER A 479 7.11 30.80 -3.49
CA SER A 479 7.89 30.16 -2.43
C SER A 479 7.02 29.61 -1.30
N ASP A 480 5.86 30.20 -1.01
CA ASP A 480 4.94 29.71 0.01
C ASP A 480 4.39 28.32 -0.32
N VAL A 481 4.16 28.02 -1.60
CA VAL A 481 3.73 26.69 -2.05
C VAL A 481 4.80 25.65 -1.72
N THR A 482 6.06 25.98 -2.03
CA THR A 482 7.20 25.09 -1.78
C THR A 482 7.47 24.92 -0.29
N LYS A 483 7.31 25.98 0.50
CA LYS A 483 7.45 25.97 1.96
C LYS A 483 6.38 25.09 2.61
N LEU A 484 5.12 25.21 2.16
CA LEU A 484 4.01 24.38 2.64
C LEU A 484 4.25 22.89 2.34
N ALA A 485 4.74 22.57 1.14
CA ALA A 485 5.12 21.21 0.76
C ALA A 485 6.29 20.69 1.62
N ALA A 486 7.34 21.50 1.81
CA ALA A 486 8.50 21.13 2.62
C ALA A 486 8.15 20.90 4.10
N ASP A 487 7.35 21.78 4.70
CA ASP A 487 6.92 21.65 6.10
C ASP A 487 6.03 20.42 6.32
N THR A 488 5.16 20.11 5.36
CA THR A 488 4.36 18.88 5.37
C THR A 488 5.24 17.62 5.30
N PHE A 489 6.36 17.65 4.57
CA PHE A 489 7.22 16.49 4.35
C PHE A 489 8.33 16.27 5.39
N LYS A 490 8.74 17.31 6.14
CA LYS A 490 9.77 17.18 7.19
C LYS A 490 9.51 16.01 8.16
N PRO A 491 8.30 15.83 8.73
CA PRO A 491 8.02 14.71 9.64
C PRO A 491 8.15 13.33 8.97
N PHE A 492 7.75 13.21 7.70
CA PHE A 492 7.88 11.96 6.94
C PHE A 492 9.34 11.62 6.63
N ALA A 493 10.18 12.62 6.35
CA ALA A 493 11.61 12.41 6.18
C ALA A 493 12.28 11.92 7.48
N PHE A 494 11.92 12.51 8.63
CA PHE A 494 12.36 12.02 9.94
C PHE A 494 11.85 10.59 10.24
N PHE A 495 10.58 10.31 9.96
CA PHE A 495 10.03 8.96 10.10
C PHE A 495 10.76 7.96 9.21
N LEU A 496 11.01 8.28 7.94
CA LEU A 496 11.75 7.42 7.02
C LEU A 496 13.18 7.20 7.50
N GLY A 497 13.86 8.25 7.98
CA GLY A 497 15.19 8.15 8.58
C GLY A 497 15.22 7.23 9.80
N ILE A 498 14.27 7.41 10.74
CA ILE A 498 14.13 6.56 11.93
C ILE A 498 13.75 5.14 11.53
N PHE A 499 12.83 4.95 10.60
CA PHE A 499 12.38 3.65 10.10
C PHE A 499 13.53 2.90 9.42
N LEU A 500 14.32 3.57 8.59
CA LEU A 500 15.54 3.00 8.00
C LEU A 500 16.57 2.68 9.08
N CYS A 501 16.76 3.54 10.09
CA CYS A 501 17.63 3.25 11.24
C CYS A 501 17.13 2.04 12.04
N LEU A 502 15.81 1.89 12.24
CA LEU A 502 15.20 0.76 12.94
C LEU A 502 15.29 -0.53 12.13
N ILE A 503 15.13 -0.45 10.80
CA ILE A 503 15.42 -1.54 9.87
C ILE A 503 16.88 -1.92 10.05
N ILE A 504 17.82 -1.00 9.84
CA ILE A 504 19.26 -1.27 9.94
C ILE A 504 19.63 -1.85 11.31
N ALA A 505 19.12 -1.28 12.41
CA ALA A 505 19.36 -1.75 13.77
C ALA A 505 18.76 -3.14 14.03
N ARG A 506 17.54 -3.41 13.55
CA ARG A 506 16.86 -4.71 13.73
C ARG A 506 17.42 -5.80 12.83
N PHE A 507 17.89 -5.44 11.63
CA PHE A 507 18.63 -6.32 10.73
C PHE A 507 20.06 -6.59 11.23
N ALA A 508 20.70 -5.62 11.90
CA ALA A 508 21.98 -5.82 12.58
C ALA A 508 21.86 -6.71 13.84
N ALA A 509 20.69 -6.72 14.49
CA ALA A 509 20.45 -7.46 15.74
C ALA A 509 19.98 -8.92 15.56
N HIS A 510 19.56 -9.35 14.36
CA HIS A 510 19.01 -10.69 14.18
C HIS A 510 19.22 -11.26 12.77
N ASN A 511 19.89 -12.41 12.67
CA ASN A 511 19.86 -13.19 11.45
C ASN A 511 19.90 -14.71 11.73
N ARG A 512 18.74 -15.37 11.57
CA ARG A 512 18.60 -16.67 10.90
C ARG A 512 17.27 -16.69 10.16
N SER A 513 17.31 -16.55 8.84
CA SER A 513 16.16 -16.69 7.95
C SER A 513 14.94 -15.92 8.47
N LEU A 514 14.95 -14.60 8.27
CA LEU A 514 13.85 -13.70 8.62
C LEU A 514 12.49 -14.26 8.22
N ILE A 515 12.39 -14.94 7.08
CA ILE A 515 11.15 -15.58 6.65
C ILE A 515 10.73 -16.71 7.60
N LYS A 516 11.61 -17.65 7.98
CA LYS A 516 11.27 -18.75 8.91
C LYS A 516 11.03 -18.29 10.34
N GLU A 517 11.79 -17.32 10.85
CA GLU A 517 11.59 -16.77 12.20
C GLU A 517 10.39 -15.83 12.26
N PHE A 518 10.14 -15.02 11.24
CA PHE A 518 8.90 -14.25 11.09
C PHE A 518 7.71 -15.19 11.02
N PHE A 519 7.75 -16.26 10.22
CA PHE A 519 6.69 -17.27 10.20
C PHE A 519 6.53 -17.97 11.57
N ARG A 520 7.60 -18.30 12.30
CA ARG A 520 7.49 -18.88 13.65
C ARG A 520 6.95 -17.88 14.68
N LEU A 521 7.35 -16.61 14.61
CA LEU A 521 6.89 -15.55 15.51
C LEU A 521 5.43 -15.22 15.24
N THR A 522 5.02 -15.05 13.97
CA THR A 522 3.60 -14.88 13.58
C THR A 522 2.76 -16.11 13.90
N GLN A 523 3.38 -17.28 14.10
CA GLN A 523 2.71 -18.48 14.62
C GLN A 523 2.53 -18.47 16.14
N THR A 524 3.11 -17.55 16.92
CA THR A 524 2.87 -17.48 18.37
C THR A 524 1.53 -16.83 18.69
N LYS A 525 0.85 -17.28 19.76
CA LYS A 525 -0.41 -16.65 20.22
C LYS A 525 -0.22 -15.16 20.53
N ALA A 526 0.93 -14.79 21.10
CA ALA A 526 1.27 -13.41 21.42
C ALA A 526 1.38 -12.51 20.19
N ALA A 527 2.01 -12.98 19.11
CA ALA A 527 2.09 -12.20 17.87
C ALA A 527 0.73 -12.03 17.19
N ILE A 528 -0.12 -13.07 17.19
CA ILE A 528 -1.48 -12.98 16.65
C ILE A 528 -2.30 -11.94 17.42
N VAL A 529 -2.26 -11.98 18.76
CA VAL A 529 -2.93 -10.98 19.61
C VAL A 529 -2.41 -9.57 19.32
N THR A 530 -1.09 -9.42 19.15
CA THR A 530 -0.47 -8.13 18.82
C THR A 530 -0.91 -7.62 17.44
N ILE A 531 -0.98 -8.49 16.43
CA ILE A 531 -1.45 -8.14 15.09
C ILE A 531 -2.92 -7.75 15.10
N ILE A 532 -3.77 -8.51 15.81
CA ILE A 532 -5.19 -8.16 15.99
C ILE A 532 -5.32 -6.81 16.68
N PHE A 533 -4.52 -6.56 17.73
CA PHE A 533 -4.53 -5.30 18.45
C PHE A 533 -4.09 -4.12 17.57
N ILE A 534 -3.03 -4.29 16.77
CA ILE A 534 -2.59 -3.29 15.78
C ILE A 534 -3.68 -3.04 14.74
N LEU A 535 -4.36 -4.08 14.24
CA LEU A 535 -5.47 -3.93 13.29
C LEU A 535 -6.65 -3.18 13.90
N ILE A 536 -7.01 -3.48 15.16
CA ILE A 536 -8.07 -2.76 15.89
C ILE A 536 -7.69 -1.30 16.08
N ILE A 537 -6.47 -1.00 16.53
CA ILE A 537 -5.98 0.37 16.68
C ILE A 537 -5.98 1.08 15.32
N SER A 538 -5.50 0.43 14.26
CA SER A 538 -5.47 1.01 12.93
C SER A 538 -6.86 1.29 12.39
N ALA A 539 -7.82 0.39 12.61
CA ALA A 539 -9.22 0.59 12.25
C ALA A 539 -9.84 1.73 13.06
N ALA A 540 -9.63 1.76 14.38
CA ALA A 540 -10.12 2.83 15.25
C ALA A 540 -9.54 4.20 14.87
N ALA A 541 -8.23 4.28 14.60
CA ALA A 541 -7.57 5.49 14.14
C ALA A 541 -8.10 5.94 12.78
N THR A 542 -8.29 5.01 11.84
CA THR A 542 -8.87 5.32 10.51
C THR A 542 -10.30 5.83 10.64
N SER A 543 -11.14 5.20 11.46
CA SER A 543 -12.49 5.66 11.73
C SER A 543 -12.51 7.05 12.40
N CYS A 544 -11.64 7.27 13.39
CA CYS A 544 -11.51 8.57 14.03
C CYS A 544 -11.09 9.66 13.03
N MET A 545 -10.12 9.38 12.17
CA MET A 545 -9.71 10.29 11.09
C MET A 545 -10.81 10.53 10.06
N TYR A 546 -11.61 9.51 9.73
CA TYR A 546 -12.76 9.65 8.84
C TYR A 546 -13.78 10.64 9.43
N TRP A 547 -14.20 10.42 10.67
CA TRP A 547 -15.16 11.30 11.36
C TRP A 547 -14.63 12.72 11.53
N TYR A 548 -13.34 12.86 11.88
CA TYR A 548 -12.69 14.17 12.00
C TYR A 548 -12.58 14.89 10.64
N THR A 549 -12.28 14.16 9.56
CA THR A 549 -12.23 14.74 8.22
C THR A 549 -13.62 15.16 7.76
N LEU A 550 -14.64 14.34 8.04
CA LEU A 550 -16.03 14.66 7.72
C LEU A 550 -16.50 15.90 8.47
N SER A 551 -16.18 16.02 9.77
CA SER A 551 -16.52 17.21 10.55
C SER A 551 -15.83 18.47 10.04
N LEU A 552 -14.54 18.39 9.69
CA LEU A 552 -13.81 19.52 9.10
C LEU A 552 -14.37 19.94 7.75
N LEU A 553 -14.69 18.97 6.87
CA LEU A 553 -15.30 19.26 5.57
C LEU A 553 -16.67 19.91 5.74
N ARG A 554 -17.48 19.42 6.68
CA ARG A 554 -18.79 20.00 7.01
C ARG A 554 -18.65 21.46 7.43
N GLU A 555 -17.75 21.76 8.37
CA GLU A 555 -17.49 23.12 8.83
C GLU A 555 -17.02 24.04 7.69
N GLN A 556 -16.06 23.59 6.88
CA GLN A 556 -15.54 24.36 5.74
C GLN A 556 -16.61 24.64 4.68
N LEU A 557 -17.44 23.64 4.36
CA LEU A 557 -18.53 23.79 3.40
C LEU A 557 -19.62 24.71 3.95
N GLY A 558 -19.97 24.59 5.23
CA GLY A 558 -20.91 25.51 5.89
C GLY A 558 -20.42 26.96 5.83
N GLN A 559 -19.15 27.22 6.14
CA GLN A 559 -18.56 28.57 6.01
C GLN A 559 -18.58 29.10 4.58
N ARG A 560 -18.31 28.23 3.59
CA ARG A 560 -18.39 28.58 2.17
C ARG A 560 -19.82 28.94 1.77
N LEU A 561 -20.80 28.11 2.12
CA LEU A 561 -22.22 28.35 1.81
C LEU A 561 -22.74 29.62 2.50
N ARG A 562 -22.37 29.86 3.76
CA ARG A 562 -22.66 31.12 4.48
C ARG A 562 -22.14 32.35 3.72
N SER A 563 -20.92 32.27 3.18
CA SER A 563 -20.30 33.36 2.44
C SER A 563 -21.01 33.62 1.10
N ILE A 564 -21.37 32.55 0.38
CA ILE A 564 -22.13 32.60 -0.88
C ILE A 564 -23.53 33.19 -0.62
N ALA A 565 -24.22 32.73 0.43
CA ALA A 565 -25.50 33.25 0.84
C ALA A 565 -25.41 34.75 1.15
N SER A 566 -24.39 35.17 1.91
CA SER A 566 -24.18 36.58 2.25
C SER A 566 -23.94 37.46 1.02
N ALA A 567 -23.08 37.01 0.10
CA ALA A 567 -22.79 37.72 -1.13
C ALA A 567 -24.02 37.80 -2.07
N THR A 568 -24.88 36.78 -2.04
CA THR A 568 -26.11 36.75 -2.84
C THR A 568 -27.18 37.65 -2.23
N ALA A 569 -27.35 37.60 -0.90
CA ALA A 569 -28.32 38.44 -0.19
C ALA A 569 -28.08 39.92 -0.44
N ALA A 570 -26.81 40.34 -0.51
CA ALA A 570 -26.41 41.72 -0.83
C ALA A 570 -26.77 42.16 -2.27
N GLN A 571 -27.02 41.22 -3.19
CA GLN A 571 -27.39 41.50 -4.58
C GLN A 571 -28.92 41.54 -4.78
N ILE A 572 -29.72 41.03 -3.84
CA ILE A 572 -31.17 40.95 -3.98
C ILE A 572 -31.81 42.22 -3.39
N ASN A 573 -32.56 42.96 -4.22
CA ASN A 573 -33.36 44.07 -3.73
C ASN A 573 -34.61 43.56 -2.98
N ALA A 574 -34.70 43.84 -1.69
CA ALA A 574 -35.83 43.49 -0.84
C ALA A 574 -37.21 43.91 -1.41
N GLN A 575 -37.30 45.03 -2.15
CA GLN A 575 -38.56 45.50 -2.75
C GLN A 575 -39.06 44.57 -3.87
N ASP A 576 -38.16 43.85 -4.54
CA ASP A 576 -38.53 42.89 -5.59
C ASP A 576 -39.27 41.66 -5.01
N LEU A 577 -39.14 41.39 -3.70
CA LEU A 577 -39.75 40.22 -3.06
C LEU A 577 -41.21 40.45 -2.65
N GLU A 578 -41.61 41.71 -2.44
CA GLU A 578 -42.93 42.08 -1.93
C GLU A 578 -44.11 41.69 -2.86
N PRO A 579 -44.05 41.89 -4.19
CA PRO A 579 -45.15 41.52 -5.07
C PRO A 579 -45.27 40.02 -5.36
N LEU A 580 -44.30 39.20 -4.94
CA LEU A 580 -44.18 37.79 -5.30
C LEU A 580 -44.91 36.91 -4.28
N ARG A 581 -46.20 36.60 -4.51
CA ARG A 581 -47.04 35.86 -3.56
C ARG A 581 -47.63 34.56 -4.12
N PHE A 582 -47.72 34.43 -5.45
CA PHE A 582 -48.39 33.29 -6.10
C PHE A 582 -47.64 32.82 -7.35
N ALA A 583 -47.94 31.61 -7.83
CA ALA A 583 -47.39 31.05 -9.07
C ALA A 583 -47.48 31.99 -10.30
N ARG A 584 -48.58 32.76 -10.43
CA ARG A 584 -48.74 33.74 -11.53
C ARG A 584 -47.69 34.85 -11.52
N ASP A 585 -47.08 35.13 -10.36
CA ASP A 585 -46.10 36.19 -10.19
C ASP A 585 -44.72 35.79 -10.74
N MET A 586 -44.50 34.51 -11.11
CA MET A 586 -43.27 34.09 -11.80
C MET A 586 -43.03 34.84 -13.12
N LYS A 587 -44.08 35.36 -13.77
CA LYS A 587 -43.97 36.15 -15.01
C LYS A 587 -43.50 37.59 -14.79
N ARG A 588 -43.44 38.06 -13.55
CA ARG A 588 -43.07 39.43 -13.22
C ARG A 588 -41.58 39.68 -13.39
N ASP A 589 -41.22 40.92 -13.76
CA ASP A 589 -39.83 41.31 -13.92
C ASP A 589 -39.04 41.18 -12.60
N GLU A 590 -39.71 41.43 -11.46
CA GLU A 590 -39.16 41.24 -10.11
C GLU A 590 -38.71 39.79 -9.88
N TYR A 591 -39.57 38.81 -10.20
CA TYR A 591 -39.23 37.39 -10.08
C TYR A 591 -38.03 37.04 -10.96
N GLN A 592 -38.07 37.48 -12.22
CA GLN A 592 -37.02 37.18 -13.20
C GLN A 592 -35.67 37.78 -12.81
N ARG A 593 -35.63 38.93 -12.12
CA ARG A 593 -34.37 39.49 -11.60
C ARG A 593 -33.75 38.59 -10.54
N VAL A 594 -34.53 38.21 -9.52
CA VAL A 594 -34.05 37.36 -8.43
C VAL A 594 -33.70 35.96 -8.94
N PHE A 595 -34.52 35.38 -9.83
CA PHE A 595 -34.27 34.10 -10.47
C PHE A 595 -32.92 34.06 -11.21
N ARG A 596 -32.59 35.12 -11.94
CA ARG A 596 -31.28 35.26 -12.61
C ARG A 596 -30.12 35.39 -11.63
N ILE A 597 -30.30 36.10 -10.52
CA ILE A 597 -29.27 36.22 -9.48
C ILE A 597 -28.96 34.85 -8.87
N LEU A 598 -29.99 34.08 -8.49
CA LEU A 598 -29.81 32.75 -7.91
C LEU A 598 -29.12 31.79 -8.90
N ASN A 599 -29.58 31.75 -10.15
CA ASN A 599 -28.99 30.88 -11.16
C ASN A 599 -27.56 31.28 -11.51
N LYS A 600 -27.24 32.57 -11.62
CA LYS A 600 -25.86 33.03 -11.82
C LYS A 600 -24.95 32.58 -10.68
N MET A 601 -25.39 32.73 -9.43
CA MET A 601 -24.61 32.30 -8.27
C MET A 601 -24.39 30.78 -8.24
N ARG A 602 -25.39 30.01 -8.70
CA ARG A 602 -25.29 28.55 -8.84
C ARG A 602 -24.36 28.14 -10.00
N GLU A 603 -24.41 28.81 -11.14
CA GLU A 603 -23.49 28.59 -12.28
C GLU A 603 -22.02 28.83 -11.88
N GLU A 604 -21.77 29.85 -11.06
CA GLU A 604 -20.44 30.15 -10.52
C GLU A 604 -19.99 29.15 -9.43
N ASN A 605 -20.92 28.34 -8.88
CA ASN A 605 -20.68 27.38 -7.80
C ASN A 605 -21.36 26.03 -8.10
N PRO A 606 -20.80 25.21 -9.00
CA PRO A 606 -21.45 23.99 -9.51
C PRO A 606 -21.70 22.89 -8.46
N ASP A 607 -21.15 23.03 -7.24
CA ASP A 607 -21.41 22.11 -6.13
C ASP A 607 -22.75 22.40 -5.41
N ILE A 608 -23.37 23.56 -5.68
CA ILE A 608 -24.68 23.95 -5.14
C ILE A 608 -25.77 23.22 -5.92
N LEU A 609 -26.64 22.53 -5.19
CA LEU A 609 -27.78 21.85 -5.77
C LEU A 609 -28.98 22.82 -5.86
N TRP A 610 -29.40 23.34 -4.71
CA TRP A 610 -30.57 24.23 -4.61
C TRP A 610 -30.18 25.64 -4.23
N ALA A 611 -30.92 26.61 -4.78
CA ALA A 611 -30.81 28.02 -4.45
C ALA A 611 -32.21 28.64 -4.42
N TYR A 612 -32.58 29.25 -3.30
CA TYR A 612 -33.94 29.73 -3.09
C TYR A 612 -34.00 30.94 -2.17
N VAL A 613 -35.13 31.64 -2.23
CA VAL A 613 -35.49 32.73 -1.32
C VAL A 613 -36.75 32.34 -0.58
N MET A 614 -36.72 32.47 0.74
CA MET A 614 -37.86 32.20 1.62
C MET A 614 -38.14 33.38 2.52
N ARG A 615 -39.40 33.53 2.95
CA ARG A 615 -39.79 34.51 3.97
C ARG A 615 -40.71 33.90 5.02
N PRO A 616 -40.64 34.40 6.27
CA PRO A 616 -41.52 33.92 7.35
C PRO A 616 -42.97 34.33 7.12
N ILE A 617 -43.92 33.46 7.49
CA ILE A 617 -45.35 33.79 7.57
C ILE A 617 -45.81 33.78 9.03
N GLU A 618 -45.86 32.59 9.64
CA GLU A 618 -46.35 32.38 11.01
C GLU A 618 -45.63 31.20 11.65
N GLY A 619 -45.02 31.41 12.82
CA GLY A 619 -44.26 30.40 13.53
C GLY A 619 -43.11 29.83 12.67
N ASN A 620 -43.04 28.51 12.58
CA ASN A 620 -42.04 27.78 11.79
C ASN A 620 -42.54 27.46 10.36
N ILE A 621 -43.65 28.07 9.93
CA ILE A 621 -44.14 27.96 8.55
C ILE A 621 -43.71 29.19 7.76
N TRP A 622 -42.89 28.92 6.75
CA TRP A 622 -42.34 29.90 5.84
C TRP A 622 -42.89 29.65 4.44
N GLU A 623 -42.71 30.60 3.54
CA GLU A 623 -43.04 30.39 2.12
C GLU A 623 -41.86 30.67 1.22
N PHE A 624 -41.78 29.89 0.14
CA PHE A 624 -40.90 30.16 -0.98
C PHE A 624 -41.36 31.41 -1.73
N VAL A 625 -40.39 32.22 -2.12
CA VAL A 625 -40.60 33.46 -2.87
C VAL A 625 -40.07 33.34 -4.28
N VAL A 626 -38.85 32.81 -4.41
CA VAL A 626 -38.19 32.52 -5.68
C VAL A 626 -37.37 31.26 -5.50
N ASP A 627 -37.46 30.36 -6.46
CA ASP A 627 -36.69 29.13 -6.52
C ASP A 627 -35.91 29.10 -7.84
N ALA A 628 -34.66 28.65 -7.81
CA ALA A 628 -33.77 28.67 -8.98
C ALA A 628 -34.17 27.66 -10.06
N ASP A 629 -35.00 26.67 -9.75
CA ASP A 629 -35.43 25.60 -10.66
C ASP A 629 -36.89 25.76 -11.12
N SER A 630 -37.59 26.74 -10.56
CA SER A 630 -39.00 27.00 -10.83
C SER A 630 -39.16 28.30 -11.61
N ASN A 631 -39.71 28.20 -12.82
CA ASN A 631 -40.03 29.38 -13.62
C ASN A 631 -41.25 29.13 -14.52
N PHE A 632 -41.88 30.19 -15.02
CA PHE A 632 -43.09 30.08 -15.84
C PHE A 632 -42.82 29.51 -17.24
N ASP A 633 -41.58 29.58 -17.71
CA ASP A 633 -41.08 29.07 -18.99
C ASP A 633 -40.42 27.68 -18.86
N LEU A 634 -40.25 27.18 -17.63
CA LEU A 634 -39.80 25.83 -17.35
C LEU A 634 -40.99 24.86 -17.26
N PRO A 635 -40.78 23.56 -17.57
CA PRO A 635 -41.79 22.53 -17.35
C PRO A 635 -42.26 22.52 -15.89
N PRO A 636 -43.53 22.17 -15.61
CA PRO A 636 -44.06 22.12 -14.23
C PRO A 636 -43.39 21.07 -13.33
N SER A 637 -42.73 20.08 -13.94
CA SER A 637 -41.86 19.12 -13.29
C SER A 637 -40.82 18.61 -14.29
N GLN A 638 -39.63 18.27 -13.80
CA GLN A 638 -38.50 17.82 -14.61
C GLN A 638 -37.85 16.61 -13.91
N ASP A 639 -37.49 15.58 -14.67
CA ASP A 639 -36.68 14.46 -14.15
C ASP A 639 -35.25 14.97 -13.91
N LEU A 640 -35.01 15.48 -12.70
CA LEU A 640 -33.77 16.16 -12.33
C LEU A 640 -32.66 15.15 -12.05
N ASN A 641 -33.01 13.94 -11.62
CA ASN A 641 -32.08 12.87 -11.30
C ASN A 641 -31.78 11.92 -12.50
N LEU A 642 -32.50 12.08 -13.61
CA LEU A 642 -32.42 11.31 -14.86
C LEU A 642 -32.69 9.80 -14.68
N ASP A 643 -33.51 9.42 -13.70
CA ASP A 643 -33.89 8.04 -13.42
C ASP A 643 -35.13 7.57 -14.21
N GLY A 644 -35.78 8.49 -14.93
CA GLY A 644 -36.95 8.24 -15.75
C GLY A 644 -38.28 8.27 -15.00
N LEU A 645 -38.28 8.64 -13.73
CA LEU A 645 -39.45 8.87 -12.88
C LEU A 645 -39.50 10.37 -12.52
N ILE A 646 -40.71 10.92 -12.44
CA ILE A 646 -40.92 12.26 -11.87
C ILE A 646 -41.65 12.06 -10.55
N THR A 647 -41.03 12.45 -9.44
CA THR A 647 -41.60 12.36 -8.09
C THR A 647 -42.02 13.74 -7.55
N GLU A 648 -42.75 13.78 -6.43
CA GLU A 648 -43.28 15.04 -5.86
C GLU A 648 -42.15 16.04 -5.47
N ASP A 649 -40.96 15.55 -5.19
CA ASP A 649 -39.73 16.32 -4.96
C ASP A 649 -39.12 16.94 -6.24
N GLU A 650 -39.67 16.62 -7.41
CA GLU A 650 -39.24 17.14 -8.71
C GLU A 650 -40.28 18.08 -9.36
N GLU A 651 -41.29 18.49 -8.58
CA GLU A 651 -42.27 19.50 -8.95
C GLU A 651 -41.78 20.92 -8.67
N ASN A 652 -42.16 21.88 -9.52
CA ASN A 652 -41.80 23.28 -9.35
C ASN A 652 -42.36 23.87 -8.03
N VAL A 653 -41.50 24.56 -7.30
CA VAL A 653 -41.81 25.30 -6.08
C VAL A 653 -42.18 26.75 -6.41
N ALA A 654 -43.47 27.00 -6.58
CA ALA A 654 -43.98 28.33 -6.90
C ALA A 654 -43.94 29.31 -5.70
N PRO A 655 -43.96 30.64 -5.94
CA PRO A 655 -44.17 31.62 -4.88
C PRO A 655 -45.44 31.32 -4.07
N GLY A 656 -45.30 31.35 -2.73
CA GLY A 656 -46.38 31.08 -1.78
C GLY A 656 -46.52 29.61 -1.33
N VAL A 657 -45.69 28.70 -1.86
CA VAL A 657 -45.61 27.32 -1.35
C VAL A 657 -45.07 27.34 0.08
N ARG A 658 -45.79 26.69 0.99
CA ARG A 658 -45.47 26.66 2.43
C ARG A 658 -44.48 25.56 2.74
N TYR A 659 -43.54 25.85 3.63
CA TYR A 659 -42.51 24.94 4.10
C TYR A 659 -42.36 25.03 5.62
N ASN A 660 -42.19 23.88 6.26
CA ASN A 660 -41.91 23.82 7.69
C ASN A 660 -40.40 23.79 7.92
N VAL A 661 -39.87 24.84 8.57
CA VAL A 661 -38.43 25.01 8.81
C VAL A 661 -37.92 24.26 10.04
N ASP A 662 -38.77 23.49 10.73
CA ASP A 662 -38.37 22.66 11.90
C ASP A 662 -37.24 21.67 11.59
N VAL A 663 -37.06 21.30 10.32
CA VAL A 663 -36.00 20.40 9.87
C VAL A 663 -34.60 21.01 9.99
N ALA A 664 -34.49 22.34 9.97
CA ALA A 664 -33.24 23.10 10.05
C ALA A 664 -33.44 24.38 10.90
N PRO A 665 -33.26 24.32 12.23
CA PRO A 665 -33.48 25.45 13.14
C PRO A 665 -32.68 26.72 12.79
N GLU A 666 -31.55 26.57 12.10
CA GLU A 666 -30.67 27.65 11.65
C GLU A 666 -31.35 28.57 10.65
N ILE A 667 -32.36 28.10 9.91
CA ILE A 667 -33.18 28.94 9.01
C ILE A 667 -33.81 30.11 9.78
N VAL A 668 -34.25 29.89 11.02
CA VAL A 668 -34.83 30.95 11.85
C VAL A 668 -33.77 31.94 12.30
N SER A 669 -32.58 31.44 12.66
CA SER A 669 -31.43 32.27 13.04
C SER A 669 -30.93 33.12 11.86
N ALA A 670 -31.11 32.62 10.64
CA ALA A 670 -30.69 33.28 9.40
C ALA A 670 -31.35 34.63 9.14
N LEU A 671 -32.48 34.95 9.78
CA LEU A 671 -33.07 36.29 9.71
C LEU A 671 -32.20 37.34 10.41
N SER A 672 -31.41 36.96 11.40
CA SER A 672 -30.60 37.90 12.18
C SER A 672 -29.18 38.03 11.65
N GLU A 673 -28.60 36.93 11.18
CA GLU A 673 -27.23 36.90 10.66
C GLU A 673 -27.08 35.79 9.61
N ALA A 674 -26.05 35.87 8.78
CA ALA A 674 -25.72 34.73 7.92
C ALA A 674 -25.30 33.54 8.79
N VAL A 675 -25.78 32.34 8.48
CA VAL A 675 -25.51 31.10 9.23
C VAL A 675 -25.39 29.92 8.27
N ALA A 676 -24.90 28.79 8.78
CA ALA A 676 -24.95 27.51 8.08
C ALA A 676 -25.46 26.44 9.04
N THR A 677 -25.97 25.34 8.53
CA THR A 677 -26.46 24.24 9.37
C THR A 677 -25.32 23.58 10.13
N ASP A 678 -25.57 23.25 11.40
CA ASP A 678 -24.57 22.61 12.26
C ASP A 678 -24.33 21.16 11.87
N ASP A 679 -25.35 20.47 11.35
CA ASP A 679 -25.28 19.10 10.84
C ASP A 679 -26.01 18.93 9.51
N PHE A 680 -25.95 17.72 8.94
CA PHE A 680 -26.81 17.33 7.84
C PHE A 680 -28.25 17.20 8.33
N TYR A 681 -29.19 17.76 7.58
CA TYR A 681 -30.61 17.57 7.79
C TYR A 681 -31.24 16.92 6.56
N SER A 682 -32.39 16.28 6.76
CA SER A 682 -33.15 15.65 5.67
C SER A 682 -34.55 16.23 5.61
N ASP A 683 -35.03 16.48 4.41
CA ASP A 683 -36.40 16.87 4.12
C ASP A 683 -36.96 16.07 2.95
N GLN A 684 -38.05 16.55 2.34
CA GLN A 684 -38.71 15.85 1.24
C GLN A 684 -37.89 15.81 -0.06
N TRP A 685 -36.90 16.70 -0.22
CA TRP A 685 -36.08 16.79 -1.42
C TRP A 685 -34.76 16.02 -1.30
N GLY A 686 -34.29 15.75 -0.08
CA GLY A 686 -33.05 15.00 0.12
C GLY A 686 -32.37 15.25 1.46
N THR A 687 -31.04 15.12 1.46
CA THR A 687 -30.20 15.34 2.66
C THR A 687 -29.09 16.33 2.34
N TYR A 688 -29.00 17.39 3.13
CA TYR A 688 -28.25 18.59 2.77
C TYR A 688 -27.40 19.13 3.91
N ILE A 689 -26.38 19.88 3.52
CA ILE A 689 -25.80 20.95 4.32
C ILE A 689 -26.12 22.28 3.62
N SER A 690 -26.49 23.28 4.41
CA SER A 690 -27.03 24.53 3.85
C SER A 690 -26.42 25.77 4.47
N GLY A 691 -26.37 26.84 3.69
CA GLY A 691 -25.99 28.17 4.14
C GLY A 691 -27.07 29.19 3.82
N TYR A 692 -27.30 30.08 4.78
CA TYR A 692 -28.38 31.06 4.74
C TYR A 692 -27.86 32.47 5.05
N ALA A 693 -28.51 33.48 4.49
CA ALA A 693 -28.25 34.87 4.84
C ALA A 693 -29.50 35.75 4.74
N PRO A 694 -29.64 36.77 5.61
CA PRO A 694 -30.79 37.65 5.60
C PRO A 694 -30.73 38.63 4.43
N ILE A 695 -31.86 38.80 3.77
CA ILE A 695 -32.09 39.86 2.79
C ILE A 695 -32.70 41.05 3.55
N LEU A 696 -31.95 42.15 3.58
CA LEU A 696 -32.30 43.35 4.34
C LEU A 696 -32.99 44.38 3.46
N ASN A 697 -34.00 45.05 4.02
CA ASN A 697 -34.62 46.22 3.37
C ASN A 697 -33.75 47.48 3.57
N GLU A 698 -34.16 48.61 2.99
CA GLU A 698 -33.44 49.90 3.11
C GLU A 698 -33.32 50.41 4.56
N LYS A 699 -34.14 49.90 5.49
CA LYS A 699 -34.08 50.20 6.92
C LYS A 699 -33.20 49.23 7.71
N ASN A 700 -32.48 48.35 7.00
CA ASN A 700 -31.63 47.30 7.58
C ASN A 700 -32.43 46.25 8.39
N GLU A 701 -33.72 46.06 8.06
CA GLU A 701 -34.58 45.04 8.67
C GLU A 701 -34.67 43.81 7.76
N PRO A 702 -34.57 42.58 8.31
CA PRO A 702 -34.66 41.36 7.52
C PRO A 702 -36.09 41.09 7.05
N VAL A 703 -36.27 40.91 5.74
CA VAL A 703 -37.60 40.63 5.14
C VAL A 703 -37.73 39.21 4.57
N ALA A 704 -36.60 38.58 4.28
CA ALA A 704 -36.49 37.24 3.72
C ALA A 704 -35.08 36.70 3.99
N ILE A 705 -34.85 35.44 3.63
CA ILE A 705 -33.50 34.86 3.56
C ILE A 705 -33.26 34.31 2.15
N VAL A 706 -32.00 34.25 1.77
CA VAL A 706 -31.55 33.39 0.68
C VAL A 706 -30.89 32.13 1.27
N GLY A 707 -31.20 30.98 0.70
CA GLY A 707 -30.66 29.67 1.08
C GLY A 707 -29.97 28.99 -0.09
N PHE A 708 -28.91 28.27 0.23
CA PHE A 708 -28.15 27.44 -0.72
C PHE A 708 -27.86 26.08 -0.11
N ASP A 709 -28.23 25.02 -0.82
CA ASP A 709 -28.10 23.65 -0.34
C ASP A 709 -27.07 22.88 -1.15
N MET A 710 -26.28 22.07 -0.47
CA MET A 710 -25.35 21.11 -1.06
C MET A 710 -25.72 19.70 -0.62
N SER A 711 -25.83 18.78 -1.58
CA SER A 711 -26.12 17.36 -1.29
C SER A 711 -25.05 16.71 -0.44
N VAL A 712 -25.47 15.92 0.55
CA VAL A 712 -24.59 15.07 1.36
C VAL A 712 -23.75 14.14 0.49
N ASP A 713 -24.25 13.70 -0.66
CA ASP A 713 -23.52 12.81 -1.57
C ASP A 713 -22.28 13.47 -2.16
N THR A 714 -22.36 14.76 -2.48
CA THR A 714 -21.21 15.56 -2.90
C THR A 714 -20.13 15.53 -1.82
N VAL A 715 -20.52 15.72 -0.55
CA VAL A 715 -19.61 15.71 0.61
C VAL A 715 -19.04 14.32 0.90
N LEU A 716 -19.88 13.29 0.89
CA LEU A 716 -19.49 11.91 1.16
C LEU A 716 -18.64 11.33 0.05
N SER A 717 -18.86 11.69 -1.22
CA SER A 717 -18.07 11.19 -2.35
C SER A 717 -16.59 11.57 -2.23
N VAL A 718 -16.29 12.79 -1.76
CA VAL A 718 -14.93 13.28 -1.53
C VAL A 718 -14.26 12.50 -0.40
N THR A 719 -15.00 12.22 0.67
CA THR A 719 -14.50 11.52 1.85
C THR A 719 -14.31 10.02 1.56
N ASN A 720 -15.31 9.39 0.95
CA ASN A 720 -15.32 7.98 0.59
C ASN A 720 -14.20 7.63 -0.41
N LYS A 721 -13.93 8.46 -1.42
CA LYS A 721 -12.80 8.25 -2.35
C LYS A 721 -11.45 8.15 -1.62
N LYS A 722 -11.26 8.91 -0.53
CA LYS A 722 -10.00 8.92 0.23
C LYS A 722 -9.86 7.70 1.16
N PHE A 723 -10.96 7.27 1.79
CA PHE A 723 -10.90 6.26 2.85
C PHE A 723 -11.28 4.84 2.41
N ILE A 724 -12.03 4.65 1.31
CA ILE A 724 -12.39 3.32 0.79
C ILE A 724 -11.14 2.48 0.47
N ALA A 725 -10.12 3.07 -0.15
CA ALA A 725 -8.89 2.36 -0.49
C ALA A 725 -8.16 1.86 0.78
N ILE A 726 -8.11 2.69 1.82
CA ILE A 726 -7.47 2.36 3.10
C ILE A 726 -8.28 1.26 3.82
N GLY A 727 -9.61 1.40 3.86
CA GLY A 727 -10.50 0.37 4.41
C GLY A 727 -10.37 -0.96 3.68
N GLY A 728 -10.25 -0.95 2.34
CA GLY A 728 -10.01 -2.13 1.52
C GLY A 728 -8.67 -2.81 1.82
N ILE A 729 -7.61 -2.04 2.04
CA ILE A 729 -6.29 -2.56 2.45
C ILE A 729 -6.37 -3.21 3.84
N LEU A 730 -7.04 -2.58 4.80
CA LEU A 730 -7.23 -3.13 6.14
C LEU A 730 -8.07 -4.43 6.11
N LEU A 731 -9.14 -4.46 5.31
CA LEU A 731 -9.96 -5.65 5.09
C LEU A 731 -9.16 -6.79 4.44
N LEU A 732 -8.33 -6.47 3.44
CA LEU A 732 -7.46 -7.45 2.78
C LEU A 732 -6.41 -8.00 3.77
N ALA A 733 -5.78 -7.13 4.56
CA ALA A 733 -4.84 -7.54 5.60
C ALA A 733 -5.52 -8.45 6.64
N PHE A 734 -6.75 -8.13 7.04
CA PHE A 734 -7.55 -8.95 7.94
C PHE A 734 -7.96 -10.30 7.29
N ALA A 735 -8.33 -10.31 6.02
CA ALA A 735 -8.65 -11.53 5.27
C ALA A 735 -7.44 -12.46 5.12
N ILE A 736 -6.25 -11.90 4.82
CA ILE A 736 -4.99 -12.64 4.78
C ILE A 736 -4.68 -13.24 6.16
N LEU A 737 -4.90 -12.47 7.24
CA LEU A 737 -4.74 -12.95 8.61
C LEU A 737 -5.70 -14.12 8.91
N LEU A 738 -6.98 -14.00 8.54
CA LEU A 738 -7.97 -15.07 8.72
C LEU A 738 -7.60 -16.33 7.93
N LEU A 739 -7.23 -16.20 6.65
CA LEU A 739 -6.79 -17.32 5.82
C LEU A 739 -5.57 -18.02 6.44
N PHE A 740 -4.64 -17.25 6.99
CA PHE A 740 -3.48 -17.79 7.71
C PHE A 740 -3.92 -18.57 8.97
N LEU A 741 -4.86 -18.04 9.75
CA LEU A 741 -5.41 -18.73 10.93
C LEU A 741 -6.18 -20.03 10.56
N PHE A 742 -6.97 -20.02 9.49
CA PHE A 742 -7.73 -21.20 9.03
C PHE A 742 -6.85 -22.30 8.43
N SER A 743 -5.78 -21.94 7.71
CA SER A 743 -4.80 -22.91 7.21
C SER A 743 -4.17 -23.72 8.36
N ARG A 744 -4.08 -23.10 9.54
CA ARG A 744 -3.55 -23.68 10.76
C ARG A 744 -4.46 -24.75 11.38
N GLN A 745 -5.78 -24.55 11.36
CA GLN A 745 -6.72 -25.55 11.90
C GLN A 745 -6.74 -26.83 11.05
N LYS A 746 -6.64 -26.71 9.72
CA LYS A 746 -6.57 -27.88 8.84
C LYS A 746 -5.30 -28.71 9.05
N LEU A 747 -4.13 -28.09 9.20
CA LEU A 747 -2.87 -28.81 9.45
C LEU A 747 -2.83 -29.51 10.82
N VAL A 748 -3.42 -28.92 11.85
CA VAL A 748 -3.49 -29.54 13.20
C VAL A 748 -4.54 -30.66 13.28
N LEU A 749 -5.62 -30.59 12.49
CA LEU A 749 -6.58 -31.70 12.38
C LEU A 749 -5.97 -32.90 11.63
N ILE A 750 -5.24 -32.65 10.54
CA ILE A 750 -4.62 -33.72 9.73
C ILE A 750 -3.48 -34.41 10.49
N SER A 751 -2.80 -33.74 11.44
CA SER A 751 -1.79 -34.39 12.29
C SER A 751 -2.37 -35.15 13.50
N LYS A 752 -3.70 -35.13 13.68
CA LYS A 752 -4.41 -35.81 14.77
C LYS A 752 -5.27 -37.00 14.30
N PHE A 753 -5.25 -37.29 13.01
CA PHE A 753 -5.70 -38.54 12.40
C PHE A 753 -4.48 -39.21 11.76
#